data_AF-I3C0I7-F1
#
_entry.id   AF-I3C0I7-F1
#
_cell.length_a   1.000
_cell.length_b   1.000
_cell.length_c   1.000
_cell.angle_alpha   90.00
_cell.angle_beta   90.00
_cell.angle_gamma   90.00
#
_symmetry.space_group_name_H-M   'P 1'
#
loop_
_entity.id
_entity.type
_entity.pdbx_description
1 polymer ?
#
loop_
_entity_poly.entity_id
_entity_poly.type
_entity_poly.pdbx_seq_one_letter_code
_entity_poly.pdbx_strand_id
1 'polypeptide(L)'
;MTEELRLDYDAFLRSFKRNTDVPHSILLGAGASISSGIQSAYDCIWEWKKDIYLSKNINASDYYKNYKEDSVRKSIQKWLDSQGEYPELDSNEEYSFFAEKAYPISDDRRKYFLSLIENKEPYIGYKLLCLLAEHNIIKSVWTTNFDGLIVRSAHQNKLTPIEINLDNVDRIYRNQSNKELLAIALHGDYKFSSLKNTVEELDSQNEVFIENLSNYHLDKNLIITGYSGRDKSLMDALLKAFTRKGAGRLYWCGYGSEISDEVSKLLRTVRDSGREAHYVTTDGFDKTIIHLAKSAFEDNDSLSQEIQNALESSENEEYLKTEFHLNFSNTGKYIKSNLHPVVFPKEVFQFEIDYKDEKPWSFLKTICQTNNICAVPFKRKVFAIGTLTDISKAFNGLLKSDIKRESISKFDVENVSAFKSLMLQAILKHFANDKRISTNNKNKIWLNSNESEYKSIKIHKALFLSFYFDKNKSFGYLTFTPTINLTSDQEISKTDKLTISKYNLEKLYNNKYDEILENWNKLLFNKPRIKFEYPLQSGSGLEFQISSSTAFGEINVLDPKFRGYSPKEYDNRQTQFKGVQFLEPQLVFRNISSDMEFKDYHPMRGLVNNRPYDVNLNGVILSNEINLSVICGGKYSNKFYAFLSQLQTKHSTDNINPDYLIDYPGFSSIYNIPLNIPYFENDGSWLDIDFRGENELEAHENAIKLARLITSKIEQIANTQSQSTIVIFIPNEWQNFESFVNKEESFDLHDYVKAFAASKGVATQLIREKTLEDNLTCQINWWLSLSFYVKSLRTPWILNNQEKNTAYAGIGYSISKIKDKSEIVIGCSHIYDSNGQGLKYKLSKIDNYFLDKQNNPFLSFKDAFQFGVSIRELFYESLDKLPERVVIHKRTKFTQDEIDGIKASLHKAGIKKIDLIEISFEPDARFVAMSVYNKELQVDKFPISRGTSIVTNKYTALLWTHGIVPSVRQPNYKFYLGGRSIPAPVKITKHYGESNIDLISTEILSLTKMNWNSLDLYSKLPSTIDSSNKIARIGKLLSRFEGRTYDYRLFI
;
A
#
# COMPACT_ATOMS: atom_id res chain seq x y z
N MET A 1 -18.60 36.10 -14.80
CA MET A 1 -18.72 34.67 -15.17
C MET A 1 -17.32 34.22 -15.58
N THR A 2 -16.55 33.69 -14.63
CA THR A 2 -15.16 33.26 -14.86
C THR A 2 -15.18 31.99 -15.70
N GLU A 3 -14.85 32.08 -16.99
CA GLU A 3 -14.65 30.90 -17.82
C GLU A 3 -13.51 30.06 -17.25
N GLU A 4 -13.82 28.80 -16.92
CA GLU A 4 -12.84 27.88 -16.35
C GLU A 4 -11.78 27.59 -17.43
N LEU A 5 -10.51 27.86 -17.15
CA LEU A 5 -9.38 27.58 -18.05
C LEU A 5 -9.16 26.07 -18.27
N ARG A 6 -9.80 25.25 -17.44
CA ARG A 6 -9.61 23.81 -17.36
C ARG A 6 -10.47 23.07 -18.38
N LEU A 7 -9.92 21.97 -18.87
CA LEU A 7 -10.65 20.93 -19.59
C LEU A 7 -10.44 19.63 -18.83
N ASP A 8 -11.55 18.98 -18.46
CA ASP A 8 -11.49 17.68 -17.80
C ASP A 8 -10.73 16.66 -18.66
N TYR A 9 -9.97 15.79 -18.01
CA TYR A 9 -9.06 14.87 -18.69
C TYR A 9 -9.79 13.91 -19.65
N ASP A 10 -10.96 13.41 -19.27
CA ASP A 10 -11.78 12.55 -20.12
C ASP A 10 -12.37 13.31 -21.32
N ALA A 11 -12.72 14.59 -21.13
CA ALA A 11 -13.14 15.48 -22.20
C ALA A 11 -11.99 15.78 -23.17
N PHE A 12 -10.77 15.94 -22.67
CA PHE A 12 -9.57 16.06 -23.50
C PHE A 12 -9.35 14.82 -24.37
N LEU A 13 -9.44 13.61 -23.82
CA LEU A 13 -9.31 12.38 -24.61
C LEU A 13 -10.37 12.28 -25.72
N ARG A 14 -11.64 12.59 -25.41
CA ARG A 14 -12.71 12.64 -26.42
C ARG A 14 -12.46 13.71 -27.48
N SER A 15 -11.95 14.87 -27.07
CA SER A 15 -11.58 15.97 -27.99
C SER A 15 -10.46 15.53 -28.92
N PHE A 16 -9.40 14.92 -28.41
CA PHE A 16 -8.30 14.39 -29.22
C PHE A 16 -8.78 13.32 -30.21
N LYS A 17 -9.56 12.33 -29.75
CA LYS A 17 -10.14 11.28 -30.62
C LYS A 17 -10.91 11.86 -31.81
N ARG A 18 -11.73 12.89 -31.56
CA ARG A 18 -12.55 13.53 -32.59
C ARG A 18 -11.77 14.37 -33.60
N ASN A 19 -10.53 14.75 -33.29
CA ASN A 19 -9.69 15.56 -34.17
C ASN A 19 -8.46 14.78 -34.66
N THR A 20 -8.49 13.44 -34.70
CA THR A 20 -7.36 12.63 -35.19
C THR A 20 -7.04 12.86 -36.67
N ASP A 21 -7.98 13.42 -37.43
CA ASP A 21 -7.86 13.89 -38.81
C ASP A 21 -7.24 15.30 -38.94
N VAL A 22 -7.15 16.04 -37.83
CA VAL A 22 -6.43 17.32 -37.75
C VAL A 22 -5.01 17.06 -37.27
N PRO A 23 -3.96 17.53 -37.99
CA PRO A 23 -2.59 17.29 -37.55
C PRO A 23 -2.27 17.98 -36.22
N HIS A 24 -1.59 17.27 -35.35
CA HIS A 24 -1.12 17.74 -34.06
C HIS A 24 0.41 17.85 -34.03
N SER A 25 0.89 18.74 -33.18
CA SER A 25 2.28 18.83 -32.74
C SER A 25 2.35 18.55 -31.25
N ILE A 26 3.51 18.06 -30.80
CA ILE A 26 3.79 17.96 -29.37
C ILE A 26 5.01 18.83 -29.02
N LEU A 27 4.91 19.58 -27.92
CA LEU A 27 6.04 20.22 -27.27
C LEU A 27 6.44 19.41 -26.03
N LEU A 28 7.66 18.88 -26.02
CA LEU A 28 8.25 18.13 -24.91
C LEU A 28 9.20 19.00 -24.10
N GLY A 29 8.94 19.12 -22.81
CA GLY A 29 9.92 19.60 -21.83
C GLY A 29 10.59 18.47 -21.07
N ALA A 30 11.55 18.83 -20.20
CA ALA A 30 12.42 17.87 -19.49
C ALA A 30 11.63 16.84 -18.66
N GLY A 31 10.42 17.20 -18.22
CA GLY A 31 9.52 16.29 -17.50
C GLY A 31 9.08 15.06 -18.31
N ALA A 32 9.15 15.10 -19.64
CA ALA A 32 8.80 13.96 -20.49
C ALA A 32 9.83 12.82 -20.42
N SER A 33 11.08 13.13 -20.03
CA SER A 33 12.20 12.17 -20.01
C SER A 33 12.46 11.53 -18.65
N ILE A 34 11.74 11.96 -17.61
CA ILE A 34 11.85 11.42 -16.24
C ILE A 34 11.72 9.89 -16.22
N SER A 35 10.77 9.37 -16.99
CA SER A 35 10.52 7.94 -17.10
C SER A 35 11.61 7.13 -17.78
N SER A 36 12.41 7.80 -18.61
CA SER A 36 13.58 7.22 -19.28
C SER A 36 14.83 7.33 -18.40
N GLY A 37 14.68 7.77 -17.15
CA GLY A 37 15.75 7.86 -16.16
C GLY A 37 16.62 9.11 -16.31
N ILE A 38 16.11 10.17 -16.95
CA ILE A 38 16.76 11.47 -17.11
C ILE A 38 16.17 12.47 -16.14
N GLN A 39 17.02 13.31 -15.55
CA GLN A 39 16.58 14.28 -14.55
C GLN A 39 15.70 15.39 -15.12
N SER A 40 14.74 15.86 -14.32
CA SER A 40 13.98 17.06 -14.66
C SER A 40 14.86 18.30 -14.55
N ALA A 41 14.49 19.39 -15.22
CA ALA A 41 15.19 20.67 -15.08
C ALA A 41 15.19 21.17 -13.61
N TYR A 42 14.11 20.89 -12.88
CA TYR A 42 14.00 21.22 -11.46
C TYR A 42 14.96 20.40 -10.59
N ASP A 43 15.10 19.10 -10.88
CA ASP A 43 16.08 18.25 -10.19
C ASP A 43 17.52 18.70 -10.49
N CYS A 44 17.81 19.13 -11.73
CA CYS A 44 19.11 19.70 -12.09
C CYS A 44 19.41 20.96 -11.27
N ILE A 45 18.44 21.88 -11.12
CA ILE A 45 18.59 23.08 -10.26
C ILE A 45 18.97 22.67 -8.84
N TRP A 46 18.27 21.69 -8.26
CA TRP A 46 18.57 21.25 -6.90
C TRP A 46 19.91 20.52 -6.78
N GLU A 47 20.31 19.76 -7.79
CA GLU A 47 21.64 19.15 -7.85
C GLU A 47 22.72 20.23 -7.90
N TRP A 48 22.58 21.25 -8.74
CA TRP A 48 23.50 22.39 -8.82
C TRP A 48 23.56 23.19 -7.51
N LYS A 49 22.40 23.48 -6.90
CA LYS A 49 22.32 24.11 -5.56
C LYS A 49 23.07 23.29 -4.52
N LYS A 50 22.88 21.96 -4.52
CA LYS A 50 23.59 21.02 -3.63
C LYS A 50 25.10 21.05 -3.90
N ASP A 51 25.53 21.01 -5.15
CA ASP A 51 26.95 21.02 -5.50
C ASP A 51 27.63 22.33 -5.09
N ILE A 52 26.98 23.47 -5.31
CA ILE A 52 27.43 24.79 -4.83
C ILE A 52 27.53 24.78 -3.30
N TYR A 53 26.48 24.33 -2.61
CA TYR A 53 26.47 24.23 -1.15
C TYR A 53 27.61 23.34 -0.62
N LEU A 54 27.79 22.14 -1.18
CA LEU A 54 28.82 21.19 -0.76
C LEU A 54 30.24 21.68 -1.06
N SER A 55 30.44 22.40 -2.17
CA SER A 55 31.74 22.99 -2.51
C SER A 55 32.21 24.01 -1.45
N LYS A 56 31.26 24.67 -0.77
CA LYS A 56 31.51 25.61 0.33
C LYS A 56 31.43 24.97 1.72
N ASN A 57 30.85 23.77 1.83
CA ASN A 57 30.60 23.05 3.07
C ASN A 57 31.08 21.58 2.96
N ILE A 58 32.39 21.38 2.79
CA ILE A 58 33.01 20.08 2.43
C ILE A 58 32.67 18.95 3.42
N ASN A 59 32.51 19.27 4.70
CA ASN A 59 32.17 18.29 5.75
C ASN A 59 30.67 17.92 5.80
N ALA A 60 29.82 18.54 4.98
CA ALA A 60 28.38 18.31 4.97
C ALA A 60 27.93 17.18 4.02
N SER A 61 28.84 16.60 3.22
CA SER A 61 28.48 15.70 2.12
C SER A 61 27.68 14.46 2.55
N ASP A 62 27.86 13.97 3.77
CA ASP A 62 27.16 12.78 4.26
C ASP A 62 25.67 13.01 4.53
N TYR A 63 25.27 14.25 4.86
CA TYR A 63 23.90 14.59 5.26
C TYR A 63 23.05 15.11 4.09
N TYR A 64 23.69 15.65 3.05
CA TYR A 64 23.01 16.28 1.90
C TYR A 64 23.03 15.41 0.64
N LYS A 65 23.23 14.08 0.78
CA LYS A 65 23.29 13.16 -0.37
C LYS A 65 21.99 13.14 -1.18
N ASN A 66 20.85 13.07 -0.50
CA ASN A 66 19.54 13.00 -1.15
C ASN A 66 18.88 14.39 -1.21
N TYR A 67 19.17 15.14 -2.27
CA TYR A 67 18.57 16.46 -2.52
C TYR A 67 17.08 16.42 -2.91
N LYS A 68 16.45 15.23 -2.97
CA LYS A 68 15.00 15.08 -3.20
C LYS A 68 14.19 15.12 -1.91
N GLU A 69 14.85 15.10 -0.76
CA GLU A 69 14.19 15.27 0.54
C GLU A 69 13.88 16.76 0.80
N ASP A 70 12.65 17.06 1.19
CA ASP A 70 12.18 18.45 1.39
C ASP A 70 12.95 19.17 2.51
N SER A 71 13.37 18.45 3.55
CA SER A 71 14.15 18.98 4.66
C SER A 71 15.53 19.48 4.17
N VAL A 72 16.20 18.65 3.36
CA VAL A 72 17.50 18.94 2.73
C VAL A 72 17.38 20.15 1.81
N ARG A 73 16.36 20.17 0.92
CA ARG A 73 16.07 21.29 0.02
C ARG A 73 15.90 22.61 0.78
N LYS A 74 15.07 22.62 1.83
CA LYS A 74 14.86 23.80 2.67
C LYS A 74 16.13 24.29 3.34
N SER A 75 16.97 23.36 3.83
CA SER A 75 18.24 23.72 4.46
C SER A 75 19.22 24.35 3.46
N ILE A 76 19.38 23.75 2.27
CA ILE A 76 20.19 24.32 1.19
C ILE A 76 19.68 25.71 0.81
N GLN A 77 18.36 25.87 0.60
CA GLN A 77 17.78 27.16 0.22
C GLN A 77 18.02 28.23 1.29
N LYS A 78 17.80 27.91 2.57
CA LYS A 78 18.05 28.85 3.66
C LYS A 78 19.51 29.31 3.70
N TRP A 79 20.45 28.41 3.40
CA TRP A 79 21.85 28.78 3.26
C TRP A 79 22.07 29.72 2.07
N LEU A 80 21.50 29.41 0.90
CA LEU A 80 21.58 30.27 -0.30
C LEU A 80 21.02 31.67 -0.02
N ASP A 81 19.82 31.75 0.56
CA ASP A 81 19.16 33.01 0.91
C ASP A 81 20.03 33.85 1.87
N SER A 82 20.71 33.19 2.83
CA SER A 82 21.58 33.87 3.81
C SER A 82 22.84 34.49 3.19
N GLN A 83 23.26 34.04 2.00
CA GLN A 83 24.40 34.64 1.30
C GLN A 83 24.00 35.93 0.56
N GLY A 84 22.72 36.13 0.24
CA GLY A 84 22.20 37.33 -0.41
C GLY A 84 22.60 37.52 -1.88
N GLU A 85 23.33 36.58 -2.48
CA GLU A 85 23.77 36.63 -3.90
C GLU A 85 23.02 35.67 -4.82
N TYR A 86 22.18 34.79 -4.27
CA TYR A 86 21.47 33.74 -5.02
C TYR A 86 20.00 34.13 -5.26
N PRO A 87 19.38 33.65 -6.37
CA PRO A 87 17.96 33.87 -6.61
C PRO A 87 17.08 33.31 -5.50
N GLU A 88 15.93 33.97 -5.28
CA GLU A 88 14.89 33.46 -4.39
C GLU A 88 14.33 32.12 -4.89
N LEU A 89 13.87 31.29 -3.95
CA LEU A 89 13.28 29.99 -4.24
C LEU A 89 12.16 30.10 -5.29
N ASP A 90 12.20 29.20 -6.27
CA ASP A 90 11.23 29.12 -7.36
C ASP A 90 11.20 30.34 -8.30
N SER A 91 12.20 31.24 -8.23
CA SER A 91 12.39 32.30 -9.23
C SER A 91 12.53 31.71 -10.65
N ASN A 92 12.04 32.44 -11.65
CA ASN A 92 12.19 32.06 -13.06
C ASN A 92 13.65 32.09 -13.53
N GLU A 93 14.53 32.78 -12.80
CA GLU A 93 15.96 32.93 -13.12
C GLU A 93 16.82 31.77 -12.58
N GLU A 94 16.28 30.91 -11.71
CA GLU A 94 17.05 29.86 -11.02
C GLU A 94 17.78 28.94 -11.99
N TYR A 95 17.12 28.48 -13.06
CA TYR A 95 17.71 27.54 -13.99
C TYR A 95 19.00 28.08 -14.60
N SER A 96 18.92 29.23 -15.26
CA SER A 96 20.04 29.82 -15.98
C SER A 96 21.15 30.25 -15.02
N PHE A 97 20.78 30.83 -13.87
CA PHE A 97 21.73 31.26 -12.86
C PHE A 97 22.52 30.09 -12.27
N PHE A 98 21.83 29.04 -11.81
CA PHE A 98 22.49 27.92 -11.14
C PHE A 98 23.27 27.03 -12.13
N ALA A 99 22.81 26.88 -13.37
CA ALA A 99 23.56 26.18 -14.42
C ALA A 99 24.94 26.82 -14.66
N GLU A 100 24.99 28.16 -14.75
CA GLU A 100 26.21 28.91 -14.96
C GLU A 100 27.09 28.97 -13.70
N LYS A 101 26.48 29.20 -12.52
CA LYS A 101 27.20 29.31 -11.25
C LYS A 101 27.82 27.97 -10.84
N ALA A 102 27.14 26.85 -11.04
CA ALA A 102 27.66 25.52 -10.70
C ALA A 102 28.77 25.08 -11.68
N TYR A 103 28.58 25.36 -12.97
CA TYR A 103 29.51 24.98 -14.03
C TYR A 103 29.81 26.17 -14.95
N PRO A 104 30.77 27.06 -14.60
CA PRO A 104 31.05 28.26 -15.39
C PRO A 104 31.62 27.96 -16.79
N ILE A 105 32.30 26.82 -16.94
CA ILE A 105 32.90 26.39 -18.21
C ILE A 105 31.84 25.69 -19.07
N SER A 106 31.66 26.14 -20.32
CA SER A 106 30.64 25.62 -21.24
C SER A 106 30.80 24.13 -21.57
N ASP A 107 32.04 23.66 -21.72
CA ASP A 107 32.32 22.24 -21.98
C ASP A 107 31.98 21.35 -20.77
N ASP A 108 32.08 21.85 -19.54
CA ASP A 108 31.70 21.10 -18.35
C ASP A 108 30.17 20.98 -18.23
N ARG A 109 29.42 22.03 -18.59
CA ARG A 109 27.95 21.95 -18.73
C ARG A 109 27.55 20.89 -19.77
N ARG A 110 28.26 20.86 -20.91
CA ARG A 110 28.04 19.85 -21.95
C ARG A 110 28.31 18.44 -21.43
N LYS A 111 29.41 18.22 -20.70
CA LYS A 111 29.73 16.92 -20.06
C LYS A 111 28.69 16.52 -19.01
N TYR A 112 28.19 17.48 -18.22
CA TYR A 112 27.13 17.23 -17.24
C TYR A 112 25.89 16.66 -17.93
N PHE A 113 25.34 17.35 -18.94
CA PHE A 113 24.17 16.84 -19.66
C PHE A 113 24.45 15.52 -20.37
N LEU A 114 25.63 15.34 -20.99
CA LEU A 114 26.03 14.06 -21.57
C LEU A 114 25.95 12.93 -20.54
N SER A 115 26.45 13.14 -19.32
CA SER A 115 26.43 12.13 -18.25
C SER A 115 25.01 11.76 -17.79
N LEU A 116 24.05 12.69 -17.89
CA LEU A 116 22.64 12.44 -17.58
C LEU A 116 21.96 11.54 -18.63
N ILE A 117 22.43 11.57 -19.87
CA ILE A 117 21.81 10.95 -21.04
C ILE A 117 22.50 9.60 -21.40
N GLU A 118 23.73 9.40 -20.95
CA GLU A 118 24.51 8.20 -21.26
C GLU A 118 23.80 6.93 -20.78
N ASN A 119 23.73 5.91 -21.66
CA ASN A 119 23.07 4.62 -21.42
C ASN A 119 21.57 4.70 -21.09
N LYS A 120 20.89 5.80 -21.45
CA LYS A 120 19.42 5.95 -21.30
C LYS A 120 18.69 5.56 -22.58
N GLU A 121 17.62 4.79 -22.43
CA GLU A 121 16.75 4.34 -23.52
C GLU A 121 15.36 5.01 -23.42
N PRO A 122 14.71 5.33 -24.56
CA PRO A 122 13.39 5.91 -24.56
C PRO A 122 12.36 4.94 -23.96
N TYR A 123 11.62 5.42 -22.96
CA TYR A 123 10.53 4.66 -22.36
C TYR A 123 9.27 4.62 -23.26
N ILE A 124 8.18 4.01 -22.79
CA ILE A 124 7.02 3.67 -23.62
C ILE A 124 6.31 4.86 -24.26
N GLY A 125 6.28 6.03 -23.60
CA GLY A 125 5.63 7.23 -24.13
C GLY A 125 6.24 7.68 -25.45
N TYR A 126 7.56 7.64 -25.58
CA TYR A 126 8.27 7.97 -26.82
C TYR A 126 7.93 7.00 -27.96
N LYS A 127 7.84 5.70 -27.65
CA LYS A 127 7.47 4.68 -28.64
C LYS A 127 6.05 4.87 -29.16
N LEU A 128 5.09 5.11 -28.27
CA LEU A 128 3.69 5.34 -28.66
C LEU A 128 3.48 6.71 -29.33
N LEU A 129 4.32 7.70 -29.00
CA LEU A 129 4.38 8.97 -29.72
C LEU A 129 4.82 8.75 -31.17
N CYS A 130 5.82 7.91 -31.41
CA CYS A 130 6.22 7.52 -32.77
C CYS A 130 5.09 6.78 -33.50
N LEU A 131 4.37 5.88 -32.83
CA LEU A 131 3.20 5.20 -33.42
C LEU A 131 2.12 6.20 -33.87
N LEU A 132 1.80 7.21 -33.05
CA LEU A 132 0.88 8.28 -33.45
C LEU A 132 1.41 9.08 -34.65
N ALA A 133 2.72 9.25 -34.77
CA ALA A 133 3.36 9.94 -35.89
C ALA A 133 3.34 9.12 -37.18
N GLU A 134 3.58 7.80 -37.12
CA GLU A 134 3.44 6.87 -38.25
C GLU A 134 2.05 6.95 -38.90
N HIS A 135 1.02 7.20 -38.08
CA HIS A 135 -0.37 7.37 -38.53
C HIS A 135 -0.76 8.82 -38.85
N ASN A 136 0.21 9.73 -39.00
CA ASN A 136 0.01 11.13 -39.39
C ASN A 136 -0.80 11.99 -38.41
N ILE A 137 -1.04 11.50 -37.19
CA ILE A 137 -1.73 12.26 -36.14
C ILE A 137 -0.77 13.28 -35.54
N ILE A 138 0.46 12.86 -35.20
CA ILE A 138 1.53 13.76 -34.76
C ILE A 138 2.50 14.01 -35.93
N LYS A 139 2.70 15.28 -36.31
CA LYS A 139 3.56 15.64 -37.45
C LYS A 139 4.91 16.24 -37.08
N SER A 140 5.02 16.82 -35.89
CA SER A 140 6.26 17.42 -35.40
C SER A 140 6.35 17.36 -33.90
N VAL A 141 7.57 17.14 -33.41
CA VAL A 141 7.93 17.24 -32.00
C VAL A 141 8.87 18.41 -31.83
N TRP A 142 8.44 19.37 -31.03
CA TRP A 142 9.22 20.51 -30.58
C TRP A 142 9.75 20.18 -29.20
N THR A 143 11.03 20.41 -28.91
CA THR A 143 11.57 20.03 -27.61
C THR A 143 12.59 21.02 -27.09
N THR A 144 12.57 21.20 -25.77
CA THR A 144 13.62 21.89 -25.00
C THR A 144 14.61 20.90 -24.38
N ASN A 145 14.43 19.60 -24.64
CA ASN A 145 15.25 18.55 -24.05
C ASN A 145 16.57 18.40 -24.80
N PHE A 146 17.63 18.15 -24.04
CA PHE A 146 18.95 17.87 -24.58
C PHE A 146 19.19 16.38 -24.83
N ASP A 147 18.22 15.48 -24.59
CA ASP A 147 18.48 14.03 -24.51
C ASP A 147 18.43 13.24 -25.82
N GLY A 148 17.86 13.80 -26.88
CA GLY A 148 17.70 13.13 -28.17
C GLY A 148 16.85 11.85 -28.15
N LEU A 149 16.07 11.59 -27.10
CA LEU A 149 15.30 10.35 -26.93
C LEU A 149 14.24 10.16 -28.02
N ILE A 150 13.59 11.24 -28.45
CA ILE A 150 12.62 11.19 -29.56
C ILE A 150 13.26 10.76 -30.88
N VAL A 151 14.49 11.20 -31.14
CA VAL A 151 15.26 10.84 -32.34
C VAL A 151 15.62 9.36 -32.30
N ARG A 152 16.15 8.89 -31.16
CA ARG A 152 16.45 7.46 -30.95
C ARG A 152 15.18 6.62 -31.12
N SER A 153 14.07 7.04 -30.54
CA SER A 153 12.79 6.33 -30.62
C SER A 153 12.24 6.29 -32.05
N ALA A 154 12.34 7.39 -32.81
CA ALA A 154 11.92 7.42 -34.21
C ALA A 154 12.75 6.44 -35.07
N HIS A 155 14.08 6.40 -34.90
CA HIS A 155 14.92 5.40 -35.56
C HIS A 155 14.53 3.95 -35.20
N GLN A 156 14.14 3.72 -33.95
CA GLN A 156 13.66 2.40 -33.48
C GLN A 156 12.25 2.06 -34.01
N ASN A 157 11.47 3.03 -34.49
CA ASN A 157 10.05 2.88 -34.88
C ASN A 157 9.79 3.46 -36.28
N LYS A 158 10.25 2.76 -37.33
CA LYS A 158 9.97 2.93 -38.78
C LYS A 158 9.89 4.36 -39.35
N LEU A 159 10.35 5.37 -38.61
CA LEU A 159 10.32 6.77 -38.97
C LEU A 159 11.74 7.25 -39.23
N THR A 160 11.87 8.19 -40.17
CA THR A 160 13.12 8.91 -40.38
C THR A 160 13.05 10.22 -39.59
N PRO A 161 13.72 10.33 -38.42
CA PRO A 161 13.74 11.59 -37.71
C PRO A 161 14.54 12.61 -38.49
N ILE A 162 14.03 13.84 -38.55
CA ILE A 162 14.78 14.97 -39.08
C ILE A 162 15.11 15.94 -37.95
N GLU A 163 16.36 15.88 -37.51
CA GLU A 163 16.91 16.71 -36.45
C GLU A 163 17.13 18.15 -36.96
N ILE A 164 16.42 19.08 -36.35
CA ILE A 164 16.54 20.52 -36.57
C ILE A 164 16.95 21.16 -35.23
N ASN A 165 18.03 21.93 -35.22
CA ASN A 165 18.57 22.58 -34.03
C ASN A 165 19.09 23.99 -34.38
N LEU A 166 19.71 24.67 -33.42
CA LEU A 166 20.22 26.03 -33.59
C LEU A 166 21.34 26.16 -34.64
N ASP A 167 22.09 25.08 -34.91
CA ASP A 167 23.17 25.08 -35.91
C ASP A 167 22.66 24.85 -37.34
N ASN A 168 21.40 24.44 -37.52
CA ASN A 168 20.86 24.09 -38.83
C ASN A 168 19.39 24.49 -39.04
N VAL A 169 18.98 25.64 -38.47
CA VAL A 169 17.58 26.13 -38.44
C VAL A 169 16.85 26.09 -39.79
N ASP A 170 17.55 26.36 -40.90
CA ASP A 170 16.99 26.38 -42.26
C ASP A 170 16.42 25.04 -42.71
N ARG A 171 16.84 23.94 -42.07
CA ARG A 171 16.29 22.60 -42.30
C ARG A 171 14.78 22.57 -42.06
N ILE A 172 14.21 23.47 -41.25
CA ILE A 172 12.77 23.51 -41.00
C ILE A 172 11.93 23.76 -42.27
N TYR A 173 12.51 24.41 -43.29
CA TYR A 173 11.88 24.66 -44.58
C TYR A 173 12.01 23.44 -45.51
N ARG A 174 11.24 22.40 -45.22
CA ARG A 174 11.18 21.17 -46.04
C ARG A 174 9.77 20.72 -46.33
N ASN A 175 9.64 19.91 -47.38
CA ASN A 175 8.37 19.27 -47.71
C ASN A 175 7.95 18.32 -46.58
N GLN A 176 6.67 18.30 -46.26
CA GLN A 176 6.14 17.34 -45.28
C GLN A 176 6.08 15.95 -45.90
N SER A 177 6.69 14.97 -45.24
CA SER A 177 6.64 13.55 -45.60
C SER A 177 5.89 12.79 -44.50
N ASN A 178 5.11 11.78 -44.90
CA ASN A 178 4.41 10.90 -43.97
C ASN A 178 5.33 9.83 -43.32
N LYS A 179 6.59 9.76 -43.76
CA LYS A 179 7.61 8.85 -43.20
C LYS A 179 8.67 9.56 -42.36
N GLU A 180 8.60 10.89 -42.30
CA GLU A 180 9.55 11.72 -41.58
C GLU A 180 8.90 12.27 -40.31
N LEU A 181 9.68 12.34 -39.23
CA LEU A 181 9.27 13.04 -38.01
C LEU A 181 10.19 14.24 -37.81
N LEU A 182 9.63 15.45 -37.84
CA LEU A 182 10.39 16.65 -37.52
C LEU A 182 10.66 16.68 -36.01
N ALA A 183 11.94 16.62 -35.63
CA ALA A 183 12.39 16.75 -34.25
C ALA A 183 13.16 18.08 -34.11
N ILE A 184 12.51 19.08 -33.53
CA ILE A 184 12.98 20.46 -33.48
C ILE A 184 13.47 20.77 -32.06
N ALA A 185 14.78 20.87 -31.88
CA ALA A 185 15.45 21.19 -30.63
C ALA A 185 15.59 22.71 -30.47
N LEU A 186 14.71 23.31 -29.68
CA LEU A 186 14.59 24.75 -29.49
C LEU A 186 15.77 25.37 -28.71
N HIS A 187 16.43 24.60 -27.83
CA HIS A 187 17.57 25.06 -27.01
C HIS A 187 18.92 24.51 -27.48
N GLY A 188 18.96 23.78 -28.61
CA GLY A 188 20.13 23.01 -29.04
C GLY A 188 20.12 21.57 -28.51
N ASP A 189 21.21 20.84 -28.78
CA ASP A 189 21.42 19.43 -28.39
C ASP A 189 22.90 19.28 -27.94
N TYR A 190 23.17 18.49 -26.89
CA TYR A 190 24.52 18.27 -26.33
C TYR A 190 25.54 17.80 -27.38
N LYS A 191 25.09 17.20 -28.49
CA LYS A 191 25.96 16.75 -29.59
C LYS A 191 26.59 17.91 -30.37
N PHE A 192 26.06 19.12 -30.23
CA PHE A 192 26.40 20.29 -31.05
C PHE A 192 27.10 21.38 -30.24
N SER A 193 27.65 22.40 -30.92
CA SER A 193 28.43 23.47 -30.28
C SER A 193 27.57 24.53 -29.59
N SER A 194 26.35 24.74 -30.07
CA SER A 194 25.46 25.80 -29.60
C SER A 194 24.38 25.25 -28.67
N LEU A 195 24.47 25.59 -27.38
CA LEU A 195 23.52 25.20 -26.33
C LEU A 195 23.01 26.45 -25.61
N LYS A 196 21.72 26.55 -25.31
CA LYS A 196 21.15 27.65 -24.51
C LYS A 196 20.90 27.22 -23.07
N ASN A 197 21.78 27.64 -22.16
CA ASN A 197 21.70 27.36 -20.72
C ASN A 197 21.90 28.60 -19.82
N THR A 198 22.38 29.73 -20.36
CA THR A 198 22.63 30.99 -19.63
C THR A 198 21.55 32.03 -19.90
N VAL A 199 21.56 33.14 -19.14
CA VAL A 199 20.61 34.26 -19.32
C VAL A 199 20.77 34.87 -20.71
N GLU A 200 22.00 35.21 -21.11
CA GLU A 200 22.31 35.81 -22.42
C GLU A 200 21.88 34.91 -23.60
N GLU A 201 21.96 33.59 -23.42
CA GLU A 201 21.56 32.60 -24.43
C GLU A 201 20.03 32.42 -24.52
N LEU A 202 19.30 32.60 -23.41
CA LEU A 202 17.85 32.45 -23.30
C LEU A 202 17.08 33.77 -23.42
N ASP A 203 17.75 34.92 -23.58
CA ASP A 203 17.13 36.23 -23.70
C ASP A 203 16.26 36.39 -24.96
N SER A 204 16.58 35.65 -26.03
CA SER A 204 15.80 35.67 -27.27
C SER A 204 15.76 34.29 -27.93
N GLN A 205 14.61 33.94 -28.52
CA GLN A 205 14.48 32.74 -29.33
C GLN A 205 14.82 33.03 -30.80
N ASN A 206 15.33 32.02 -31.52
CA ASN A 206 15.70 32.19 -32.94
C ASN A 206 14.48 32.61 -33.79
N GLU A 207 14.62 33.68 -34.57
CA GLU A 207 13.51 34.28 -35.34
C GLU A 207 12.86 33.29 -36.32
N VAL A 208 13.65 32.42 -36.95
CA VAL A 208 13.16 31.38 -37.88
C VAL A 208 12.23 30.40 -37.16
N PHE A 209 12.58 30.00 -35.94
CA PHE A 209 11.73 29.12 -35.13
C PHE A 209 10.43 29.81 -34.69
N ILE A 210 10.48 31.08 -34.29
CA ILE A 210 9.28 31.84 -33.89
C ILE A 210 8.32 31.98 -35.09
N GLU A 211 8.84 32.37 -36.25
CA GLU A 211 8.04 32.54 -37.46
C GLU A 211 7.42 31.21 -37.89
N ASN A 212 8.21 30.13 -37.91
CA ASN A 212 7.72 28.82 -38.30
C ASN A 212 6.70 28.28 -37.29
N LEU A 213 6.95 28.39 -35.97
CA LEU A 213 6.00 27.98 -34.93
C LEU A 213 4.66 28.70 -35.10
N SER A 214 4.70 30.00 -35.43
CA SER A 214 3.50 30.83 -35.66
C SER A 214 2.75 30.42 -36.92
N ASN A 215 3.45 30.18 -38.04
CA ASN A 215 2.84 29.77 -39.29
C ASN A 215 2.30 28.33 -39.23
N TYR A 216 3.05 27.43 -38.59
CA TYR A 216 2.76 25.99 -38.55
C TYR A 216 1.51 25.67 -37.73
N HIS A 217 1.26 26.42 -36.66
CA HIS A 217 0.12 26.24 -35.75
C HIS A 217 -1.07 27.17 -36.06
N LEU A 218 -1.14 27.76 -37.26
CA LEU A 218 -2.36 28.46 -37.68
C LEU A 218 -3.56 27.52 -37.75
N ASP A 219 -3.35 26.29 -38.23
CA ASP A 219 -4.38 25.27 -38.48
C ASP A 219 -4.15 23.95 -37.71
N LYS A 220 -3.00 23.82 -37.03
CA LYS A 220 -2.62 22.61 -36.28
C LYS A 220 -2.72 22.81 -34.78
N ASN A 221 -3.12 21.75 -34.10
CA ASN A 221 -3.21 21.74 -32.63
C ASN A 221 -1.82 21.50 -32.01
N LEU A 222 -1.55 22.13 -30.87
CA LEU A 222 -0.34 21.91 -30.08
C LEU A 222 -0.69 21.31 -28.73
N ILE A 223 -0.03 20.20 -28.39
CA ILE A 223 -0.10 19.58 -27.07
C ILE A 223 1.25 19.81 -26.38
N ILE A 224 1.24 20.52 -25.24
CA ILE A 224 2.43 20.78 -24.44
C ILE A 224 2.45 19.83 -23.25
N THR A 225 3.54 19.10 -23.02
CA THR A 225 3.67 18.17 -21.91
C THR A 225 5.11 18.11 -21.39
N GLY A 226 5.27 17.93 -20.08
CA GLY A 226 6.60 17.87 -19.44
C GLY A 226 7.35 19.21 -19.38
N TYR A 227 6.72 20.31 -19.78
CA TYR A 227 7.31 21.66 -19.78
C TYR A 227 6.67 22.53 -18.68
N SER A 228 7.51 23.28 -17.95
CA SER A 228 7.07 24.09 -16.80
C SER A 228 6.61 25.50 -17.16
N GLY A 229 6.94 26.00 -18.35
CA GLY A 229 6.61 27.38 -18.75
C GLY A 229 7.52 28.46 -18.19
N ARG A 230 8.68 28.10 -17.62
CA ARG A 230 9.60 29.06 -16.97
C ARG A 230 10.50 29.83 -17.95
N ASP A 231 10.78 29.30 -19.14
CA ASP A 231 11.58 30.02 -20.13
C ASP A 231 10.74 31.09 -20.85
N LYS A 232 11.10 32.34 -20.58
CA LYS A 232 10.45 33.54 -21.10
C LYS A 232 10.49 33.60 -22.64
N SER A 233 11.60 33.22 -23.26
CA SER A 233 11.75 33.31 -24.72
C SER A 233 10.78 32.39 -25.46
N LEU A 234 10.64 31.15 -24.99
CA LEU A 234 9.68 30.20 -25.54
C LEU A 234 8.24 30.58 -25.20
N MET A 235 7.96 31.08 -23.99
CA MET A 235 6.62 31.56 -23.65
C MET A 235 6.18 32.74 -24.51
N ASP A 236 7.09 33.69 -24.79
CA ASP A 236 6.84 34.81 -25.71
C ASP A 236 6.65 34.32 -27.16
N ALA A 237 7.40 33.30 -27.59
CA ALA A 237 7.22 32.67 -28.90
C ALA A 237 5.84 31.99 -29.03
N LEU A 238 5.42 31.24 -28.01
CA LEU A 238 4.09 30.62 -27.94
C LEU A 238 2.98 31.67 -27.94
N LEU A 239 3.16 32.76 -27.18
CA LEU A 239 2.21 33.87 -27.14
C LEU A 239 2.06 34.51 -28.52
N LYS A 240 3.16 34.81 -29.22
CA LYS A 240 3.15 35.34 -30.59
C LYS A 240 2.46 34.37 -31.56
N ALA A 241 2.75 33.08 -31.46
CA ALA A 241 2.17 32.06 -32.33
C ALA A 241 0.66 31.91 -32.15
N PHE A 242 0.18 31.94 -30.91
CA PHE A 242 -1.22 31.68 -30.56
C PHE A 242 -2.09 32.93 -30.37
N THR A 243 -1.54 34.14 -30.53
CA THR A 243 -2.34 35.39 -30.66
C THR A 243 -2.63 35.77 -32.11
N ARG A 244 -1.93 35.15 -33.06
CA ARG A 244 -2.25 35.27 -34.48
C ARG A 244 -3.53 34.49 -34.79
N LYS A 245 -4.44 35.12 -35.55
CA LYS A 245 -5.72 34.52 -35.98
C LYS A 245 -5.48 33.18 -36.68
N GLY A 246 -6.11 32.13 -36.19
CA GLY A 246 -6.01 30.76 -36.67
C GLY A 246 -7.01 29.84 -35.96
N ALA A 247 -7.14 28.61 -36.43
CA ALA A 247 -8.04 27.59 -35.89
C ALA A 247 -7.33 26.57 -34.98
N GLY A 248 -5.99 26.53 -34.97
CA GLY A 248 -5.23 25.60 -34.14
C GLY A 248 -5.48 25.77 -32.64
N ARG A 249 -5.67 24.68 -31.91
CA ARG A 249 -5.93 24.66 -30.46
C ARG A 249 -4.64 24.49 -29.65
N LEU A 250 -4.61 25.07 -28.45
CA LEU A 250 -3.52 24.86 -27.49
C LEU A 250 -3.99 24.00 -26.31
N TYR A 251 -3.39 22.83 -26.11
CA TYR A 251 -3.59 22.00 -24.93
C TYR A 251 -2.33 22.03 -24.06
N TRP A 252 -2.45 22.57 -22.84
CA TRP A 252 -1.38 22.53 -21.85
C TRP A 252 -1.62 21.36 -20.89
N CYS A 253 -0.92 20.24 -21.08
CA CYS A 253 -0.97 19.08 -20.21
C CYS A 253 0.00 19.27 -19.03
N GLY A 254 -0.49 19.86 -17.95
CA GLY A 254 0.30 20.09 -16.74
C GLY A 254 0.30 18.88 -15.80
N TYR A 255 1.33 18.77 -14.98
CA TYR A 255 1.45 17.74 -13.96
C TYR A 255 0.68 18.18 -12.71
N GLY A 256 -0.45 17.51 -12.43
CA GLY A 256 -1.34 17.90 -11.34
C GLY A 256 -2.17 19.17 -11.60
N SER A 257 -2.82 19.65 -10.53
CA SER A 257 -3.90 20.65 -10.64
C SER A 257 -3.44 22.10 -10.60
N GLU A 258 -2.20 22.42 -10.25
CA GLU A 258 -1.71 23.80 -10.15
C GLU A 258 -1.32 24.37 -11.53
N ILE A 259 -1.80 25.58 -11.84
CA ILE A 259 -1.49 26.31 -13.06
C ILE A 259 -0.59 27.48 -12.66
N SER A 260 0.61 27.60 -13.23
CA SER A 260 1.47 28.76 -12.97
C SER A 260 0.88 30.05 -13.53
N ASP A 261 1.29 31.19 -12.99
CA ASP A 261 0.80 32.50 -13.42
C ASP A 261 1.13 32.79 -14.88
N GLU A 262 2.32 32.38 -15.36
CA GLU A 262 2.76 32.52 -16.73
C GLU A 262 1.88 31.69 -17.69
N VAL A 263 1.56 30.45 -17.32
CA VAL A 263 0.70 29.57 -18.12
C VAL A 263 -0.74 30.08 -18.10
N SER A 264 -1.25 30.49 -16.94
CA SER A 264 -2.57 31.10 -16.79
C SER A 264 -2.70 32.35 -17.66
N LYS A 265 -1.68 33.22 -17.65
CA LYS A 265 -1.62 34.43 -18.48
C LYS A 265 -1.58 34.09 -19.98
N LEU A 266 -0.76 33.13 -20.40
CA LEU A 266 -0.70 32.65 -21.78
C LEU A 266 -2.09 32.17 -22.24
N LEU A 267 -2.71 31.24 -21.49
CA LEU A 267 -3.99 30.65 -21.87
C LEU A 267 -5.12 31.69 -21.94
N ARG A 268 -5.18 32.64 -20.99
CA ARG A 268 -6.16 33.74 -21.04
C ARG A 268 -5.95 34.63 -22.26
N THR A 269 -4.71 35.04 -22.51
CA THR A 269 -4.41 35.94 -23.63
C THR A 269 -4.71 35.27 -24.98
N VAL A 270 -4.46 33.97 -25.10
CA VAL A 270 -4.83 33.19 -26.30
C VAL A 270 -6.36 33.14 -26.48
N ARG A 271 -7.13 32.91 -25.42
CA ARG A 271 -8.61 32.96 -25.46
C ARG A 271 -9.13 34.34 -25.84
N ASP A 272 -8.57 35.39 -25.25
CA ASP A 272 -8.95 36.79 -25.53
C ASP A 272 -8.65 37.16 -26.99
N SER A 273 -7.65 36.54 -27.62
CA SER A 273 -7.34 36.70 -29.04
C SER A 273 -8.28 35.92 -29.99
N GLY A 274 -9.23 35.15 -29.44
CA GLY A 274 -10.23 34.38 -30.17
C GLY A 274 -9.83 32.95 -30.54
N ARG A 275 -8.81 32.37 -29.87
CA ARG A 275 -8.37 30.98 -30.08
C ARG A 275 -8.67 30.09 -28.88
N GLU A 276 -8.88 28.81 -29.12
CA GLU A 276 -9.13 27.84 -28.05
C GLU A 276 -7.82 27.44 -27.36
N ALA A 277 -7.80 27.54 -26.03
CA ALA A 277 -6.68 27.12 -25.20
C ALA A 277 -7.17 26.50 -23.89
N HIS A 278 -6.62 25.35 -23.49
CA HIS A 278 -7.10 24.60 -22.33
C HIS A 278 -5.94 24.10 -21.48
N TYR A 279 -6.09 24.21 -20.16
CA TYR A 279 -5.26 23.48 -19.21
C TYR A 279 -5.87 22.11 -18.93
N VAL A 280 -5.08 21.05 -19.09
CA VAL A 280 -5.47 19.67 -18.83
C VAL A 280 -4.62 19.13 -17.70
N THR A 281 -5.25 18.71 -16.61
CA THR A 281 -4.56 18.03 -15.51
C THR A 281 -4.16 16.62 -15.95
N THR A 282 -2.88 16.29 -15.85
CA THR A 282 -2.34 14.98 -16.22
C THR A 282 -1.40 14.41 -15.14
N ASP A 283 -1.21 13.08 -15.15
CA ASP A 283 -0.34 12.36 -14.20
C ASP A 283 1.06 12.07 -14.76
N GLY A 284 1.47 12.74 -15.85
CA GLY A 284 2.77 12.54 -16.50
C GLY A 284 2.69 12.18 -17.99
N PHE A 285 3.85 12.25 -18.66
CA PHE A 285 3.97 12.08 -20.12
C PHE A 285 3.53 10.70 -20.59
N ASP A 286 4.09 9.61 -20.06
CA ASP A 286 3.82 8.26 -20.56
C ASP A 286 2.35 7.88 -20.46
N LYS A 287 1.72 8.12 -19.29
CA LYS A 287 0.30 7.82 -19.10
C LYS A 287 -0.57 8.62 -20.06
N THR A 288 -0.23 9.90 -20.27
CA THR A 288 -0.94 10.76 -21.22
C THR A 288 -0.84 10.22 -22.64
N ILE A 289 0.36 9.89 -23.12
CA ILE A 289 0.54 9.34 -24.49
C ILE A 289 -0.13 7.95 -24.62
N ILE A 290 -0.07 7.09 -23.60
CA ILE A 290 -0.75 5.80 -23.60
C ILE A 290 -2.26 5.97 -23.78
N HIS A 291 -2.87 6.92 -23.06
CA HIS A 291 -4.30 7.20 -23.18
C HIS A 291 -4.67 7.85 -24.51
N LEU A 292 -3.84 8.77 -25.03
CA LEU A 292 -4.04 9.38 -26.34
C LEU A 292 -3.96 8.34 -27.47
N ALA A 293 -2.94 7.48 -27.46
CA ALA A 293 -2.79 6.40 -28.44
C ALA A 293 -3.99 5.43 -28.39
N LYS A 294 -4.40 5.01 -27.20
CA LYS A 294 -5.59 4.15 -27.05
C LYS A 294 -6.86 4.83 -27.55
N SER A 295 -7.06 6.11 -27.22
CA SER A 295 -8.26 6.83 -27.62
C SER A 295 -8.31 7.06 -29.14
N ALA A 296 -7.16 7.33 -29.77
CA ALA A 296 -7.06 7.47 -31.21
C ALA A 296 -7.33 6.16 -31.98
N PHE A 297 -6.93 5.02 -31.43
CA PHE A 297 -6.97 3.72 -32.12
C PHE A 297 -7.99 2.73 -31.55
N GLU A 298 -8.92 3.19 -30.71
CA GLU A 298 -9.94 2.36 -30.04
C GLU A 298 -10.77 1.53 -31.02
N ASP A 299 -11.06 2.09 -32.20
CA ASP A 299 -11.87 1.45 -33.24
C ASP A 299 -11.03 0.63 -34.26
N ASN A 300 -9.72 0.48 -34.03
CA ASN A 300 -8.80 -0.28 -34.88
C ASN A 300 -8.11 -1.41 -34.10
N ASP A 301 -8.62 -2.63 -34.26
CA ASP A 301 -8.14 -3.82 -33.56
C ASP A 301 -6.65 -4.11 -33.79
N SER A 302 -6.15 -3.90 -35.02
CA SER A 302 -4.75 -4.17 -35.36
C SER A 302 -3.80 -3.23 -34.63
N LEU A 303 -4.11 -1.93 -34.60
CA LEU A 303 -3.28 -0.92 -33.93
C LEU A 303 -3.44 -1.01 -32.41
N SER A 304 -4.63 -1.31 -31.92
CA SER A 304 -4.85 -1.64 -30.51
C SER A 304 -4.00 -2.83 -30.06
N GLN A 305 -3.86 -3.85 -30.91
CA GLN A 305 -2.96 -4.98 -30.66
C GLN A 305 -1.49 -4.58 -30.73
N GLU A 306 -1.09 -3.68 -31.62
CA GLU A 306 0.29 -3.18 -31.69
C GLU A 306 0.68 -2.37 -30.44
N ILE A 307 -0.21 -1.52 -29.93
CA ILE A 307 -0.05 -0.83 -28.64
C ILE A 307 0.09 -1.85 -27.52
N GLN A 308 -0.75 -2.88 -27.51
CA GLN A 308 -0.71 -3.94 -26.51
C GLN A 308 0.63 -4.70 -26.56
N ASN A 309 1.08 -5.09 -27.75
CA ASN A 309 2.37 -5.76 -27.95
C ASN A 309 3.55 -4.87 -27.53
N ALA A 310 3.49 -3.55 -27.77
CA ALA A 310 4.53 -2.62 -27.34
C ALA A 310 4.60 -2.47 -25.81
N LEU A 311 3.47 -2.59 -25.12
CA LEU A 311 3.38 -2.62 -23.66
C LEU A 311 3.90 -3.95 -23.10
N GLU A 312 3.54 -5.07 -23.74
CA GLU A 312 3.89 -6.44 -23.35
C GLU A 312 5.33 -6.85 -23.69
N SER A 313 5.96 -6.22 -24.70
CA SER A 313 7.33 -6.54 -25.14
C SER A 313 8.35 -6.19 -24.05
N SER A 314 8.53 -7.13 -23.14
CA SER A 314 9.72 -7.35 -22.33
C SER A 314 10.38 -8.60 -22.92
N GLU A 315 11.70 -8.59 -23.09
CA GLU A 315 12.43 -9.79 -23.48
C GLU A 315 11.94 -10.95 -22.60
N ASN A 316 11.66 -12.10 -23.22
CA ASN A 316 11.20 -13.31 -22.55
C ASN A 316 12.30 -13.86 -21.62
N GLU A 317 12.61 -13.14 -20.54
CA GLU A 317 13.30 -13.67 -19.39
C GLU A 317 12.32 -14.61 -18.69
N GLU A 318 12.78 -15.85 -18.46
CA GLU A 318 12.02 -16.96 -17.87
C GLU A 318 11.14 -16.50 -16.70
N TYR A 319 9.96 -17.12 -16.57
CA TYR A 319 9.08 -16.91 -15.43
C TYR A 319 9.81 -17.32 -14.13
N LEU A 320 10.37 -16.33 -13.45
CA LEU A 320 11.24 -16.49 -12.29
C LEU A 320 10.37 -16.57 -11.02
N LYS A 321 9.97 -17.80 -10.66
CA LYS A 321 9.24 -18.09 -9.42
C LYS A 321 9.90 -19.26 -8.70
N THR A 322 10.85 -18.96 -7.83
CA THR A 322 11.59 -19.97 -7.08
C THR A 322 10.77 -20.53 -5.91
N GLU A 323 10.94 -21.81 -5.61
CA GLU A 323 10.30 -22.46 -4.46
C GLU A 323 10.89 -21.95 -3.14
N PHE A 324 10.07 -21.97 -2.09
CA PHE A 324 10.50 -21.68 -0.73
C PHE A 324 11.18 -22.89 -0.10
N HIS A 325 12.30 -22.63 0.56
CA HIS A 325 13.07 -23.63 1.28
C HIS A 325 13.53 -23.08 2.63
N LEU A 326 13.58 -23.95 3.65
CA LEU A 326 14.13 -23.62 4.96
C LEU A 326 15.22 -24.62 5.32
N ASN A 327 16.37 -24.11 5.74
CA ASN A 327 17.47 -24.91 6.23
C ASN A 327 17.20 -25.36 7.67
N PHE A 328 16.82 -26.63 7.82
CA PHE A 328 16.53 -27.23 9.10
C PHE A 328 17.70 -28.11 9.56
N SER A 329 18.45 -27.67 10.58
CA SER A 329 19.59 -28.41 11.11
C SER A 329 19.25 -29.25 12.34
N ASN A 330 18.49 -28.68 13.27
CA ASN A 330 18.21 -29.28 14.57
C ASN A 330 16.89 -28.77 15.16
N THR A 331 16.31 -29.58 16.04
CA THR A 331 15.07 -29.23 16.74
C THR A 331 15.38 -28.50 18.04
N GLY A 332 14.99 -27.23 18.12
CA GLY A 332 15.09 -26.42 19.33
C GLY A 332 13.79 -26.34 20.13
N LYS A 333 12.65 -26.27 19.44
CA LYS A 333 11.31 -26.16 20.03
C LYS A 333 10.30 -27.04 19.29
N TYR A 334 9.19 -27.32 19.96
CA TYR A 334 8.08 -28.10 19.42
C TYR A 334 6.79 -27.28 19.47
N ILE A 335 5.90 -27.50 18.50
CA ILE A 335 4.56 -26.89 18.46
C ILE A 335 3.52 -27.98 18.15
N LYS A 336 2.31 -27.81 18.70
CA LYS A 336 1.17 -28.70 18.48
C LYS A 336 0.06 -27.92 17.77
N SER A 337 -0.49 -28.47 16.70
CA SER A 337 -1.53 -27.81 15.90
C SER A 337 -2.95 -28.24 16.30
N ASN A 338 -3.94 -27.53 15.77
CA ASN A 338 -5.36 -27.93 15.79
C ASN A 338 -5.79 -28.77 14.56
N LEU A 339 -4.82 -29.32 13.82
CA LEU A 339 -5.01 -29.93 12.51
C LEU A 339 -5.07 -31.45 12.61
N HIS A 340 -6.23 -32.04 12.28
CA HIS A 340 -6.48 -33.49 12.31
C HIS A 340 -6.42 -34.07 10.89
N PRO A 341 -5.56 -35.06 10.60
CA PRO A 341 -5.51 -35.68 9.28
C PRO A 341 -6.87 -36.24 8.82
N VAL A 342 -7.28 -35.91 7.59
CA VAL A 342 -8.51 -36.36 6.95
C VAL A 342 -8.26 -36.85 5.52
N VAL A 343 -8.75 -38.05 5.22
CA VAL A 343 -8.81 -38.62 3.86
C VAL A 343 -10.25 -38.55 3.37
N PHE A 344 -10.43 -38.04 2.16
CA PHE A 344 -11.73 -37.88 1.51
C PHE A 344 -12.10 -39.11 0.65
N PRO A 345 -13.38 -39.30 0.34
CA PRO A 345 -13.82 -40.24 -0.68
C PRO A 345 -13.17 -39.96 -2.03
N LYS A 346 -12.99 -41.00 -2.85
CA LYS A 346 -12.43 -40.89 -4.21
C LYS A 346 -13.49 -40.66 -5.29
N GLU A 347 -14.75 -40.80 -4.95
CA GLU A 347 -15.89 -40.64 -5.86
C GLU A 347 -17.00 -39.88 -5.16
N VAL A 348 -17.90 -39.29 -5.94
CA VAL A 348 -19.17 -38.67 -5.52
C VAL A 348 -20.22 -38.90 -6.61
N PHE A 349 -21.50 -38.68 -6.31
CA PHE A 349 -22.54 -38.69 -7.34
C PHE A 349 -22.65 -37.34 -8.04
N GLN A 350 -22.88 -37.34 -9.36
CA GLN A 350 -23.06 -36.16 -10.20
C GLN A 350 -24.32 -36.32 -11.07
N PHE A 351 -25.16 -35.29 -11.13
CA PHE A 351 -26.38 -35.25 -11.95
C PHE A 351 -26.85 -33.81 -12.19
N GLU A 352 -27.82 -33.61 -13.07
CA GLU A 352 -28.47 -32.32 -13.34
C GLU A 352 -29.93 -32.34 -12.86
N ILE A 353 -30.40 -31.20 -12.34
CA ILE A 353 -31.78 -31.03 -11.88
C ILE A 353 -32.42 -29.74 -12.39
N ASP A 354 -33.74 -29.70 -12.37
CA ASP A 354 -34.50 -28.46 -12.45
C ASP A 354 -34.58 -27.76 -11.08
N TYR A 355 -34.12 -26.51 -11.02
CA TYR A 355 -34.19 -25.68 -9.82
C TYR A 355 -35.51 -24.91 -9.68
N LYS A 356 -36.43 -24.98 -10.66
CA LYS A 356 -37.73 -24.28 -10.63
C LYS A 356 -37.61 -22.79 -10.28
N ASP A 357 -36.62 -22.12 -10.87
CA ASP A 357 -36.29 -20.70 -10.64
C ASP A 357 -35.84 -20.32 -9.22
N GLU A 358 -35.57 -21.30 -8.33
CA GLU A 358 -35.00 -21.06 -7.01
C GLU A 358 -33.46 -20.92 -7.02
N LYS A 359 -32.91 -20.27 -5.99
CA LYS A 359 -31.46 -20.16 -5.81
C LYS A 359 -30.85 -21.53 -5.51
N PRO A 360 -29.87 -22.02 -6.30
CA PRO A 360 -29.36 -23.40 -6.21
C PRO A 360 -28.94 -23.87 -4.81
N TRP A 361 -28.21 -23.02 -4.07
CA TRP A 361 -27.74 -23.36 -2.71
C TRP A 361 -28.89 -23.45 -1.70
N SER A 362 -29.90 -22.59 -1.80
CA SER A 362 -31.04 -22.60 -0.89
C SER A 362 -31.91 -23.83 -1.14
N PHE A 363 -32.18 -24.09 -2.41
CA PHE A 363 -32.99 -25.23 -2.86
C PHE A 363 -32.40 -26.57 -2.38
N LEU A 364 -31.12 -26.82 -2.65
CA LEU A 364 -30.43 -28.04 -2.21
C LEU A 364 -30.36 -28.16 -0.69
N LYS A 365 -30.21 -27.03 0.02
CA LYS A 365 -30.19 -27.04 1.49
C LYS A 365 -31.52 -27.52 2.06
N THR A 366 -32.65 -27.09 1.50
CA THR A 366 -34.00 -27.53 1.92
C THR A 366 -34.18 -29.03 1.67
N ILE A 367 -33.82 -29.53 0.48
CA ILE A 367 -33.94 -30.97 0.15
C ILE A 367 -33.06 -31.84 1.05
N CYS A 368 -31.86 -31.37 1.40
CA CYS A 368 -30.90 -32.12 2.20
C CYS A 368 -31.07 -31.97 3.72
N GLN A 369 -32.07 -31.22 4.22
CA GLN A 369 -32.25 -30.99 5.66
C GLN A 369 -32.65 -32.26 6.42
N THR A 370 -33.61 -33.01 5.88
CA THR A 370 -34.21 -34.19 6.54
C THR A 370 -33.73 -35.52 5.97
N ASN A 371 -32.99 -35.47 4.85
CA ASN A 371 -32.51 -36.64 4.14
C ASN A 371 -31.05 -36.98 4.49
N ASN A 372 -30.69 -38.26 4.39
CA ASN A 372 -29.33 -38.77 4.50
C ASN A 372 -28.50 -38.44 3.24
N ILE A 373 -28.55 -37.20 2.77
CA ILE A 373 -27.90 -36.75 1.55
C ILE A 373 -27.21 -35.42 1.86
N CYS A 374 -26.00 -35.25 1.34
CA CYS A 374 -25.33 -33.96 1.23
C CYS A 374 -25.22 -33.63 -0.25
N ALA A 375 -25.60 -32.42 -0.66
CA ALA A 375 -25.55 -32.02 -2.06
C ALA A 375 -25.14 -30.56 -2.21
N VAL A 376 -24.35 -30.27 -3.24
CA VAL A 376 -23.88 -28.91 -3.57
C VAL A 376 -23.99 -28.64 -5.07
N PRO A 377 -24.27 -27.38 -5.47
CA PRO A 377 -24.30 -27.01 -6.87
C PRO A 377 -22.88 -26.60 -7.35
N PHE A 378 -22.46 -27.11 -8.51
CA PHE A 378 -21.21 -26.70 -9.16
C PHE A 378 -21.30 -26.86 -10.68
N LYS A 379 -20.91 -25.82 -11.43
CA LYS A 379 -20.93 -25.78 -12.91
C LYS A 379 -22.23 -26.35 -13.52
N ARG A 380 -23.39 -25.86 -13.05
CA ARG A 380 -24.76 -26.28 -13.46
C ARG A 380 -25.16 -27.73 -13.10
N LYS A 381 -24.29 -28.49 -12.45
CA LYS A 381 -24.57 -29.84 -11.95
C LYS A 381 -24.71 -29.85 -10.43
N VAL A 382 -25.28 -30.93 -9.91
CA VAL A 382 -25.35 -31.26 -8.50
C VAL A 382 -24.34 -32.36 -8.21
N PHE A 383 -23.51 -32.13 -7.18
CA PHE A 383 -22.61 -33.13 -6.64
C PHE A 383 -23.12 -33.57 -5.27
N ALA A 384 -23.24 -34.88 -5.04
CA ALA A 384 -23.86 -35.41 -3.85
C ALA A 384 -23.11 -36.59 -3.22
N ILE A 385 -23.25 -36.72 -1.91
CA ILE A 385 -22.86 -37.87 -1.09
C ILE A 385 -24.15 -38.42 -0.47
N GLY A 386 -24.46 -39.68 -0.74
CA GLY A 386 -25.73 -40.33 -0.46
C GLY A 386 -25.74 -41.76 -0.99
N THR A 387 -26.85 -42.48 -0.85
CA THR A 387 -27.08 -43.70 -1.64
C THR A 387 -27.78 -43.35 -2.95
N LEU A 388 -27.60 -44.15 -3.99
CA LEU A 388 -28.30 -43.95 -5.27
C LEU A 388 -29.83 -43.90 -5.04
N THR A 389 -30.35 -44.80 -4.21
CA THR A 389 -31.77 -44.88 -3.87
C THR A 389 -32.28 -43.61 -3.19
N ASP A 390 -31.56 -43.10 -2.19
CA ASP A 390 -31.95 -41.88 -1.46
C ASP A 390 -31.91 -40.66 -2.39
N ILE A 391 -30.87 -40.56 -3.22
CA ILE A 391 -30.73 -39.47 -4.19
C ILE A 391 -31.87 -39.52 -5.20
N SER A 392 -32.13 -40.66 -5.83
CA SER A 392 -33.24 -40.83 -6.78
C SER A 392 -34.59 -40.47 -6.16
N LYS A 393 -34.81 -40.85 -4.89
CA LYS A 393 -36.06 -40.54 -4.17
C LYS A 393 -36.18 -39.06 -3.84
N ALA A 394 -35.10 -38.43 -3.35
CA ALA A 394 -35.10 -37.03 -2.95
C ALA A 394 -35.22 -36.06 -4.14
N PHE A 395 -34.71 -36.45 -5.31
CA PHE A 395 -34.73 -35.63 -6.53
C PHE A 395 -35.73 -36.13 -7.57
N ASN A 396 -36.68 -36.99 -7.18
CA ASN A 396 -37.69 -37.54 -8.09
C ASN A 396 -38.52 -36.42 -8.74
N GLY A 397 -38.74 -36.51 -10.05
CA GLY A 397 -39.43 -35.48 -10.83
C GLY A 397 -38.66 -34.17 -11.05
N LEU A 398 -37.40 -34.08 -10.59
CA LEU A 398 -36.51 -32.93 -10.81
C LEU A 398 -35.29 -33.27 -11.67
N LEU A 399 -34.95 -34.55 -11.86
CA LEU A 399 -33.75 -34.98 -12.60
C LEU A 399 -33.86 -34.64 -14.10
N LYS A 400 -32.80 -34.03 -14.64
CA LYS A 400 -32.60 -33.78 -16.09
C LYS A 400 -31.61 -34.75 -16.73
N SER A 401 -30.82 -35.45 -15.93
CA SER A 401 -29.82 -36.43 -16.39
C SER A 401 -29.79 -37.65 -15.48
N ASP A 402 -29.15 -38.71 -15.95
CA ASP A 402 -28.83 -39.87 -15.11
C ASP A 402 -27.89 -39.49 -13.97
N ILE A 403 -28.01 -40.21 -12.84
CA ILE A 403 -27.12 -40.11 -11.69
C ILE A 403 -25.89 -40.98 -11.94
N LYS A 404 -24.72 -40.35 -12.06
CA LYS A 404 -23.45 -41.02 -12.35
C LYS A 404 -22.47 -40.87 -11.18
N ARG A 405 -21.56 -41.82 -11.03
CA ARG A 405 -20.40 -41.65 -10.15
C ARG A 405 -19.31 -40.87 -10.90
N GLU A 406 -18.73 -39.90 -10.22
CA GLU A 406 -17.67 -39.03 -10.73
C GLU A 406 -16.49 -39.10 -9.76
N SER A 407 -15.26 -39.18 -10.29
CA SER A 407 -14.06 -39.17 -9.45
C SER A 407 -13.86 -37.80 -8.81
N ILE A 408 -13.42 -37.79 -7.55
CA ILE A 408 -13.02 -36.56 -6.84
C ILE A 408 -11.69 -36.78 -6.13
N SER A 409 -10.82 -35.77 -6.20
CA SER A 409 -9.50 -35.80 -5.58
C SER A 409 -9.38 -34.82 -4.41
N LYS A 410 -8.33 -34.97 -3.59
CA LYS A 410 -7.93 -33.97 -2.59
C LYS A 410 -7.76 -32.58 -3.23
N PHE A 411 -7.16 -32.52 -4.43
CA PHE A 411 -6.92 -31.27 -5.14
C PHE A 411 -8.24 -30.56 -5.50
N ASP A 412 -9.26 -31.32 -5.91
CA ASP A 412 -10.59 -30.76 -6.19
C ASP A 412 -11.22 -30.18 -4.93
N VAL A 413 -11.12 -30.90 -3.81
CA VAL A 413 -11.61 -30.42 -2.51
C VAL A 413 -10.83 -29.17 -2.07
N GLU A 414 -9.51 -29.12 -2.27
CA GLU A 414 -8.67 -27.99 -1.89
C GLU A 414 -9.00 -26.71 -2.67
N ASN A 415 -9.31 -26.82 -3.97
CA ASN A 415 -9.46 -25.67 -4.86
C ASN A 415 -10.92 -25.27 -5.12
N VAL A 416 -11.90 -26.14 -4.85
CA VAL A 416 -13.32 -25.87 -5.11
C VAL A 416 -14.11 -25.73 -3.80
N SER A 417 -14.60 -24.51 -3.53
CA SER A 417 -15.35 -24.20 -2.30
C SER A 417 -16.63 -25.03 -2.14
N ALA A 418 -17.28 -25.39 -3.25
CA ALA A 418 -18.47 -26.25 -3.22
C ALA A 418 -18.12 -27.65 -2.69
N PHE A 419 -16.99 -28.23 -3.13
CA PHE A 419 -16.54 -29.54 -2.69
C PHE A 419 -16.06 -29.52 -1.23
N LYS A 420 -15.40 -28.45 -0.76
CA LYS A 420 -15.15 -28.26 0.68
C LYS A 420 -16.45 -28.31 1.48
N SER A 421 -17.47 -27.57 1.02
CA SER A 421 -18.77 -27.55 1.70
C SER A 421 -19.44 -28.93 1.69
N LEU A 422 -19.34 -29.69 0.60
CA LEU A 422 -19.89 -31.04 0.48
C LEU A 422 -19.24 -32.00 1.49
N MET A 423 -17.90 -32.02 1.52
CA MET A 423 -17.14 -32.87 2.45
C MET A 423 -17.40 -32.49 3.90
N LEU A 424 -17.45 -31.19 4.19
CA LEU A 424 -17.70 -30.69 5.54
C LEU A 424 -19.12 -31.03 6.01
N GLN A 425 -20.14 -30.94 5.15
CA GLN A 425 -21.50 -31.36 5.47
C GLN A 425 -21.57 -32.83 5.88
N ALA A 426 -20.91 -33.73 5.13
CA ALA A 426 -20.90 -35.16 5.44
C ALA A 426 -20.24 -35.44 6.81
N ILE A 427 -19.10 -34.81 7.09
CA ILE A 427 -18.40 -34.93 8.38
C ILE A 427 -19.25 -34.37 9.54
N LEU A 428 -19.87 -33.21 9.35
CA LEU A 428 -20.73 -32.59 10.36
C LEU A 428 -21.94 -33.46 10.69
N LYS A 429 -22.60 -34.02 9.67
CA LYS A 429 -23.72 -34.95 9.85
C LYS A 429 -23.29 -36.25 10.52
N HIS A 430 -22.07 -36.73 10.24
CA HIS A 430 -21.49 -37.88 10.94
C HIS A 430 -21.34 -37.59 12.45
N PHE A 431 -20.71 -36.48 12.84
CA PHE A 431 -20.55 -36.14 14.26
C PHE A 431 -21.88 -35.84 14.96
N ALA A 432 -22.86 -35.26 14.26
CA ALA A 432 -24.19 -35.00 14.80
C ALA A 432 -25.06 -36.26 14.97
N ASN A 433 -24.56 -37.45 14.59
CA ASN A 433 -25.22 -38.71 14.93
C ASN A 433 -25.18 -38.99 16.45
N ASP A 434 -24.23 -38.39 17.18
CA ASP A 434 -24.29 -38.34 18.63
C ASP A 434 -25.35 -37.33 19.08
N LYS A 435 -26.39 -37.81 19.77
CA LYS A 435 -27.53 -36.99 20.23
C LYS A 435 -27.14 -35.85 21.17
N ARG A 436 -25.91 -35.83 21.71
CA ARG A 436 -25.39 -34.73 22.54
C ARG A 436 -24.92 -33.54 21.70
N ILE A 437 -24.70 -33.74 20.39
CA ILE A 437 -24.08 -32.78 19.48
C ILE A 437 -25.12 -32.29 18.47
N SER A 438 -25.24 -30.98 18.34
CA SER A 438 -25.98 -30.32 17.26
C SER A 438 -25.05 -29.67 16.26
N THR A 439 -25.53 -29.42 15.04
CA THR A 439 -24.76 -28.82 13.95
C THR A 439 -25.61 -27.85 13.13
N ASN A 440 -24.95 -26.86 12.53
CA ASN A 440 -25.58 -25.96 11.55
C ASN A 440 -25.49 -26.50 10.11
N ASN A 441 -24.93 -27.71 9.94
CA ASN A 441 -24.66 -28.35 8.64
C ASN A 441 -23.85 -27.46 7.68
N LYS A 442 -23.05 -26.54 8.22
CA LYS A 442 -22.21 -25.63 7.44
C LYS A 442 -20.76 -25.72 7.87
N ASN A 443 -20.49 -25.46 9.15
CA ASN A 443 -19.13 -25.34 9.68
C ASN A 443 -19.05 -25.34 11.22
N LYS A 444 -20.14 -25.61 11.94
CA LYS A 444 -20.15 -25.54 13.41
C LYS A 444 -20.89 -26.71 14.01
N ILE A 445 -20.30 -27.30 15.04
CA ILE A 445 -20.96 -28.23 15.97
C ILE A 445 -20.96 -27.65 17.38
N TRP A 446 -21.95 -28.00 18.20
CA TRP A 446 -22.02 -27.58 19.60
C TRP A 446 -22.72 -28.61 20.48
N LEU A 447 -22.45 -28.55 21.79
CA LEU A 447 -23.13 -29.40 22.77
C LEU A 447 -24.55 -28.88 23.06
N ASN A 448 -25.51 -29.79 23.15
CA ASN A 448 -26.90 -29.44 23.46
C ASN A 448 -27.06 -28.89 24.88
N SER A 449 -26.20 -29.32 25.81
CA SER A 449 -26.09 -28.71 27.14
C SER A 449 -25.57 -27.28 27.05
N ASN A 450 -26.20 -26.35 27.76
CA ASN A 450 -25.64 -25.01 27.97
C ASN A 450 -24.55 -25.07 29.04
N GLU A 451 -23.48 -24.28 28.83
CA GLU A 451 -22.41 -24.09 29.81
C GLU A 451 -22.77 -22.97 30.80
N SER A 452 -23.42 -21.93 30.30
CA SER A 452 -23.83 -20.76 31.09
C SER A 452 -24.97 -20.01 30.39
N GLU A 453 -25.48 -18.97 31.04
CA GLU A 453 -26.58 -18.14 30.55
C GLU A 453 -26.29 -16.66 30.83
N TYR A 454 -26.63 -15.79 29.87
CA TYR A 454 -26.50 -14.33 30.00
C TYR A 454 -27.74 -13.67 29.41
N LYS A 455 -28.53 -12.94 30.22
CA LYS A 455 -29.79 -12.29 29.78
C LYS A 455 -30.71 -13.23 28.99
N SER A 456 -30.95 -14.44 29.48
CA SER A 456 -31.77 -15.46 28.78
C SER A 456 -31.20 -15.96 27.44
N ILE A 457 -29.90 -15.72 27.19
CA ILE A 457 -29.15 -16.30 26.09
C ILE A 457 -28.35 -17.48 26.63
N LYS A 458 -28.66 -18.68 26.16
CA LYS A 458 -27.93 -19.90 26.50
C LYS A 458 -26.65 -19.98 25.69
N ILE A 459 -25.54 -20.22 26.39
CA ILE A 459 -24.19 -20.28 25.83
C ILE A 459 -23.76 -21.73 25.77
N HIS A 460 -23.45 -22.23 24.57
CA HIS A 460 -23.06 -23.62 24.33
C HIS A 460 -21.60 -23.69 23.89
N LYS A 461 -20.85 -24.67 24.41
CA LYS A 461 -19.52 -25.02 23.90
C LYS A 461 -19.63 -25.49 22.47
N ALA A 462 -18.76 -24.98 21.60
CA ALA A 462 -18.81 -25.28 20.18
C ALA A 462 -17.42 -25.46 19.57
N LEU A 463 -17.38 -26.13 18.43
CA LEU A 463 -16.24 -26.13 17.52
C LEU A 463 -16.64 -25.55 16.18
N PHE A 464 -15.79 -24.69 15.66
CA PHE A 464 -15.77 -24.33 14.25
C PHE A 464 -14.86 -25.31 13.49
N LEU A 465 -15.39 -25.90 12.43
CA LEU A 465 -14.71 -26.86 11.57
C LEU A 465 -14.47 -26.24 10.19
N SER A 466 -13.27 -26.43 9.66
CA SER A 466 -12.83 -26.04 8.32
C SER A 466 -11.78 -27.04 7.82
N PHE A 467 -11.22 -26.80 6.64
CA PHE A 467 -10.13 -27.60 6.10
C PHE A 467 -8.89 -26.76 5.87
N TYR A 468 -7.74 -27.32 6.22
CA TYR A 468 -6.42 -26.80 5.92
C TYR A 468 -5.67 -27.81 5.04
N PHE A 469 -4.88 -27.31 4.10
CA PHE A 469 -4.17 -28.13 3.13
C PHE A 469 -2.71 -27.69 3.03
N ASP A 470 -1.80 -28.66 3.02
CA ASP A 470 -0.36 -28.48 2.83
C ASP A 470 0.13 -29.33 1.64
N LYS A 471 1.46 -29.48 1.53
CA LYS A 471 2.12 -30.25 0.48
C LYS A 471 1.84 -31.76 0.51
N ASN A 472 1.19 -32.29 1.54
CA ASN A 472 0.93 -33.72 1.67
C ASN A 472 -0.06 -34.19 0.60
N LYS A 473 0.31 -35.16 -0.25
CA LYS A 473 -0.56 -35.63 -1.33
C LYS A 473 -1.66 -36.60 -0.88
N SER A 474 -1.50 -37.21 0.28
CA SER A 474 -2.32 -38.36 0.73
C SER A 474 -3.54 -37.95 1.55
N PHE A 475 -3.49 -36.83 2.26
CA PHE A 475 -4.57 -36.36 3.12
C PHE A 475 -4.60 -34.82 3.19
N GLY A 476 -5.73 -34.27 3.64
CA GLY A 476 -5.83 -32.89 4.11
C GLY A 476 -5.96 -32.83 5.62
N TYR A 477 -6.22 -31.66 6.18
CA TYR A 477 -6.46 -31.50 7.62
C TYR A 477 -7.85 -30.94 7.89
N LEU A 478 -8.58 -31.58 8.81
CA LEU A 478 -9.78 -31.05 9.43
C LEU A 478 -9.37 -30.20 10.64
N THR A 479 -9.74 -28.92 10.64
CA THR A 479 -9.31 -27.98 11.68
C THR A 479 -10.37 -27.90 12.76
N PHE A 480 -9.98 -28.02 14.03
CA PHE A 480 -10.87 -27.78 15.16
C PHE A 480 -10.53 -26.45 15.83
N THR A 481 -11.47 -25.50 15.80
CA THR A 481 -11.28 -24.20 16.45
C THR A 481 -12.35 -24.00 17.52
N PRO A 482 -11.99 -23.96 18.81
CA PRO A 482 -12.90 -23.65 19.90
C PRO A 482 -13.68 -22.36 19.65
N THR A 483 -14.99 -22.43 19.84
CA THR A 483 -15.90 -21.28 19.70
C THR A 483 -17.13 -21.48 20.58
N ILE A 484 -18.11 -20.60 20.46
CA ILE A 484 -19.39 -20.68 21.16
C ILE A 484 -20.56 -20.71 20.17
N ASN A 485 -21.66 -21.32 20.60
CA ASN A 485 -22.97 -21.20 19.96
C ASN A 485 -23.96 -20.57 20.94
N LEU A 486 -24.78 -19.64 20.45
CA LEU A 486 -25.73 -18.90 21.28
C LEU A 486 -27.14 -19.25 20.83
N THR A 487 -28.01 -19.58 21.79
CA THR A 487 -29.43 -19.82 21.55
C THR A 487 -30.28 -18.96 22.48
N SER A 488 -31.37 -18.40 21.96
CA SER A 488 -32.33 -17.59 22.71
C SER A 488 -33.66 -17.57 21.98
N ASP A 489 -34.75 -17.34 22.71
CA ASP A 489 -36.09 -17.19 22.16
C ASP A 489 -36.29 -15.83 21.47
N GLN A 490 -35.43 -14.85 21.77
CA GLN A 490 -35.42 -13.51 21.17
C GLN A 490 -34.18 -13.30 20.27
N GLU A 491 -34.27 -12.31 19.38
CA GLU A 491 -33.14 -11.95 18.52
C GLU A 491 -31.96 -11.41 19.36
N ILE A 492 -30.80 -12.05 19.21
CA ILE A 492 -29.60 -11.68 19.96
C ILE A 492 -28.92 -10.49 19.27
N SER A 493 -28.83 -9.36 20.00
CA SER A 493 -28.17 -8.14 19.54
C SER A 493 -26.70 -8.36 19.17
N LYS A 494 -26.17 -7.56 18.22
CA LYS A 494 -24.75 -7.61 17.84
C LYS A 494 -23.83 -7.31 19.04
N THR A 495 -24.22 -6.37 19.88
CA THR A 495 -23.46 -5.94 21.06
C THR A 495 -23.36 -7.06 22.09
N ASP A 496 -24.46 -7.76 22.38
CA ASP A 496 -24.45 -8.89 23.31
C ASP A 496 -23.60 -10.05 22.76
N LYS A 497 -23.69 -10.38 21.46
CA LYS A 497 -22.83 -11.39 20.82
C LYS A 497 -21.35 -11.08 21.00
N LEU A 498 -20.95 -9.83 20.80
CA LEU A 498 -19.56 -9.37 20.94
C LEU A 498 -19.10 -9.48 22.40
N THR A 499 -19.90 -8.99 23.34
CA THR A 499 -19.60 -9.03 24.78
C THR A 499 -19.41 -10.47 25.27
N ILE A 500 -20.35 -11.35 24.95
CA ILE A 500 -20.30 -12.77 25.33
C ILE A 500 -19.09 -13.46 24.69
N SER A 501 -18.85 -13.24 23.40
CA SER A 501 -17.72 -13.86 22.69
C SER A 501 -16.38 -13.40 23.27
N LYS A 502 -16.26 -12.10 23.57
CA LYS A 502 -15.04 -11.53 24.19
C LYS A 502 -14.77 -12.16 25.55
N TYR A 503 -15.78 -12.23 26.41
CA TYR A 503 -15.65 -12.85 27.74
C TYR A 503 -15.16 -14.30 27.67
N ASN A 504 -15.70 -15.10 26.75
CA ASN A 504 -15.39 -16.53 26.65
C ASN A 504 -14.11 -16.86 25.88
N LEU A 505 -13.74 -16.07 24.86
CA LEU A 505 -12.68 -16.42 23.90
C LEU A 505 -11.39 -15.59 24.04
N GLU A 506 -11.43 -14.38 24.59
CA GLU A 506 -10.28 -13.47 24.60
C GLU A 506 -9.11 -13.98 25.47
N LYS A 507 -9.41 -14.71 26.56
CA LYS A 507 -8.41 -15.29 27.47
C LYS A 507 -8.23 -16.80 27.29
N LEU A 508 -8.51 -17.31 26.10
CA LEU A 508 -8.27 -18.71 25.75
C LEU A 508 -6.79 -18.94 25.43
N TYR A 509 -5.98 -19.04 26.48
CA TYR A 509 -4.54 -19.31 26.40
C TYR A 509 -4.24 -20.77 26.03
N ASN A 510 -2.99 -21.08 25.68
CA ASN A 510 -2.56 -22.39 25.16
C ASN A 510 -3.12 -23.58 25.93
N ASN A 511 -2.99 -23.59 27.26
CA ASN A 511 -3.42 -24.71 28.10
C ASN A 511 -4.94 -24.96 28.02
N LYS A 512 -5.74 -23.89 28.16
CA LYS A 512 -7.21 -23.99 28.05
C LYS A 512 -7.65 -24.32 26.63
N TYR A 513 -6.97 -23.76 25.63
CA TYR A 513 -7.23 -24.06 24.22
C TYR A 513 -7.02 -25.55 23.94
N ASP A 514 -5.89 -26.10 24.36
CA ASP A 514 -5.56 -27.51 24.17
C ASP A 514 -6.49 -28.43 24.98
N GLU A 515 -6.81 -28.08 26.22
CA GLU A 515 -7.74 -28.83 27.06
C GLU A 515 -9.13 -28.95 26.41
N ILE A 516 -9.66 -27.85 25.84
CA ILE A 516 -10.94 -27.89 25.12
C ILE A 516 -10.84 -28.84 23.93
N LEU A 517 -9.75 -28.79 23.16
CA LEU A 517 -9.55 -29.68 22.02
C LEU A 517 -9.44 -31.15 22.44
N GLU A 518 -8.70 -31.46 23.50
CA GLU A 518 -8.60 -32.82 24.04
C GLU A 518 -9.95 -33.35 24.52
N ASN A 519 -10.76 -32.51 25.15
CA ASN A 519 -12.11 -32.89 25.57
C ASN A 519 -13.03 -33.18 24.36
N TRP A 520 -12.96 -32.36 23.31
CA TRP A 520 -13.68 -32.66 22.07
C TRP A 520 -13.14 -33.90 21.37
N ASN A 521 -11.83 -34.16 21.39
CA ASN A 521 -11.25 -35.35 20.80
C ASN A 521 -11.75 -36.63 21.49
N LYS A 522 -11.82 -36.64 22.83
CA LYS A 522 -12.42 -37.74 23.59
C LYS A 522 -13.89 -37.95 23.28
N LEU A 523 -14.61 -36.88 22.95
CA LEU A 523 -16.04 -36.94 22.62
C LEU A 523 -16.30 -37.45 21.19
N LEU A 524 -15.55 -36.94 20.21
CA LEU A 524 -15.77 -37.19 18.79
C LEU A 524 -15.15 -38.50 18.29
N PHE A 525 -14.12 -39.00 18.97
CA PHE A 525 -13.37 -40.18 18.55
C PHE A 525 -13.43 -41.28 19.62
N ASN A 526 -13.98 -42.43 19.25
CA ASN A 526 -13.94 -43.64 20.09
C ASN A 526 -12.65 -44.45 19.91
N LYS A 527 -11.89 -44.17 18.84
CA LYS A 527 -10.61 -44.79 18.48
C LYS A 527 -9.69 -43.72 17.89
N PRO A 528 -8.36 -43.88 17.96
CA PRO A 528 -7.40 -42.91 17.42
C PRO A 528 -7.57 -42.58 15.93
N ARG A 529 -8.20 -43.48 15.17
CA ARG A 529 -8.58 -43.29 13.78
C ARG A 529 -9.99 -43.84 13.58
N ILE A 530 -10.87 -42.99 13.06
CA ILE A 530 -12.20 -43.38 12.62
C ILE A 530 -12.21 -43.52 11.10
N LYS A 531 -12.89 -44.56 10.63
CA LYS A 531 -13.19 -44.79 9.22
C LYS A 531 -14.70 -44.95 9.12
N PHE A 532 -15.36 -44.12 8.33
CA PHE A 532 -16.80 -44.14 8.17
C PHE A 532 -17.19 -43.83 6.73
N GLU A 533 -18.34 -44.32 6.30
CA GLU A 533 -19.00 -43.88 5.07
C GLU A 533 -20.20 -43.00 5.40
N TYR A 534 -20.60 -42.16 4.45
CA TYR A 534 -21.83 -41.39 4.56
C TYR A 534 -22.76 -41.68 3.37
N PRO A 535 -24.02 -42.09 3.60
CA PRO A 535 -24.68 -42.33 4.89
C PRO A 535 -24.07 -43.49 5.67
N LEU A 536 -24.20 -43.47 7.00
CA LEU A 536 -23.62 -44.48 7.88
C LEU A 536 -24.15 -45.88 7.55
N GLN A 537 -23.24 -46.85 7.41
CA GLN A 537 -23.55 -48.27 7.19
C GLN A 537 -24.46 -48.53 5.97
N SER A 538 -24.29 -47.75 4.92
CA SER A 538 -25.13 -47.80 3.71
C SER A 538 -24.55 -48.64 2.56
N GLY A 539 -23.29 -49.07 2.65
CA GLY A 539 -22.59 -49.76 1.57
C GLY A 539 -22.30 -48.85 0.36
N SER A 540 -22.33 -47.53 0.54
CA SER A 540 -22.08 -46.53 -0.51
C SER A 540 -20.66 -46.62 -1.11
N GLY A 541 -19.68 -47.01 -0.28
CA GLY A 541 -18.25 -46.94 -0.61
C GLY A 541 -17.66 -45.52 -0.57
N LEU A 542 -18.44 -44.52 -0.15
CA LEU A 542 -18.02 -43.12 -0.01
C LEU A 542 -17.35 -42.90 1.35
N GLU A 543 -16.13 -43.43 1.48
CA GLU A 543 -15.42 -43.53 2.76
C GLU A 543 -14.57 -42.30 3.10
N PHE A 544 -14.72 -41.83 4.35
CA PHE A 544 -13.85 -40.87 5.01
C PHE A 544 -12.97 -41.56 6.06
N GLN A 545 -11.80 -40.99 6.30
CA GLN A 545 -10.94 -41.41 7.42
C GLN A 545 -10.41 -40.18 8.14
N ILE A 546 -10.57 -40.14 9.46
CA ILE A 546 -10.12 -39.01 10.29
C ILE A 546 -9.32 -39.55 11.48
N SER A 547 -8.18 -38.95 11.78
CA SER A 547 -7.41 -39.26 12.98
C SER A 547 -7.68 -38.26 14.10
N SER A 548 -7.73 -38.72 15.35
CA SER A 548 -7.81 -37.87 16.54
C SER A 548 -6.45 -37.26 16.93
N SER A 549 -5.34 -37.75 16.38
CA SER A 549 -4.01 -37.17 16.60
C SER A 549 -3.83 -35.93 15.74
N THR A 550 -3.32 -34.84 16.35
CA THR A 550 -3.04 -33.61 15.62
C THR A 550 -1.62 -33.60 15.04
N ALA A 551 -1.41 -32.77 14.03
CA ALA A 551 -0.08 -32.53 13.48
C ALA A 551 0.80 -31.73 14.44
N PHE A 552 2.07 -32.12 14.54
CA PHE A 552 3.11 -31.40 15.28
C PHE A 552 4.08 -30.71 14.33
N GLY A 553 4.80 -29.73 14.88
CA GLY A 553 5.89 -29.06 14.22
C GLY A 553 7.17 -29.02 15.05
N GLU A 554 8.29 -29.16 14.38
CA GLU A 554 9.63 -28.99 14.94
C GLU A 554 10.24 -27.67 14.45
N ILE A 555 10.77 -26.86 15.37
CA ILE A 555 11.30 -25.53 15.08
C ILE A 555 12.78 -25.46 15.43
N ASN A 556 13.59 -25.10 14.43
CA ASN A 556 15.00 -24.76 14.60
C ASN A 556 15.13 -23.29 15.04
N VAL A 557 15.75 -23.02 16.18
CA VAL A 557 15.93 -21.63 16.66
C VAL A 557 17.26 -21.10 16.15
N LEU A 558 17.22 -20.07 15.31
CA LEU A 558 18.41 -19.47 14.67
C LEU A 558 19.16 -18.52 15.63
N ASP A 559 19.32 -18.95 16.88
CA ASP A 559 20.13 -18.29 17.90
C ASP A 559 21.22 -19.25 18.37
N PRO A 560 22.50 -18.97 18.08
CA PRO A 560 23.61 -19.81 18.54
C PRO A 560 23.68 -20.00 20.06
N LYS A 561 23.09 -19.08 20.85
CA LYS A 561 23.06 -19.15 22.31
C LYS A 561 21.88 -19.97 22.84
N PHE A 562 20.90 -20.30 21.99
CA PHE A 562 19.72 -21.05 22.40
C PHE A 562 20.04 -22.53 22.61
N ARG A 563 19.60 -23.07 23.75
CA ARG A 563 19.73 -24.50 24.08
C ARG A 563 18.36 -25.16 24.05
N GLY A 564 18.17 -26.07 23.11
CA GLY A 564 16.97 -26.89 23.01
C GLY A 564 16.99 -28.07 23.98
N TYR A 565 15.80 -28.57 24.32
CA TYR A 565 15.62 -29.79 25.10
C TYR A 565 14.83 -30.79 24.26
N SER A 566 15.21 -32.06 24.31
CA SER A 566 14.50 -33.13 23.61
C SER A 566 13.72 -34.01 24.59
N PRO A 567 12.47 -34.40 24.27
CA PRO A 567 11.72 -35.35 25.06
C PRO A 567 12.35 -36.75 24.97
N LYS A 568 12.09 -37.61 25.95
CA LYS A 568 12.53 -39.01 25.97
C LYS A 568 11.80 -39.85 24.91
N GLU A 569 10.50 -39.61 24.76
CA GLU A 569 9.64 -40.28 23.79
C GLU A 569 8.93 -39.23 22.93
N TYR A 570 9.06 -39.35 21.61
CA TYR A 570 8.38 -38.49 20.65
C TYR A 570 8.13 -39.26 19.35
N ASP A 571 6.88 -39.26 18.88
CA ASP A 571 6.52 -39.92 17.63
C ASP A 571 6.82 -39.00 16.45
N ASN A 572 7.98 -39.19 15.82
CA ASN A 572 8.39 -38.43 14.63
C ASN A 572 7.38 -38.53 13.47
N ARG A 573 6.47 -39.51 13.45
CA ARG A 573 5.41 -39.59 12.43
C ARG A 573 4.36 -38.49 12.61
N GLN A 574 4.25 -37.89 13.79
CA GLN A 574 3.36 -36.75 14.05
C GLN A 574 3.95 -35.42 13.56
N THR A 575 5.26 -35.34 13.33
CA THR A 575 5.92 -34.16 12.75
C THR A 575 5.52 -34.01 11.29
N GLN A 576 4.54 -33.14 11.03
CA GLN A 576 4.14 -32.78 9.67
C GLN A 576 4.75 -31.44 9.23
N PHE A 577 5.17 -30.63 10.18
CA PHE A 577 5.74 -29.31 9.93
C PHE A 577 7.18 -29.22 10.43
N LYS A 578 8.04 -28.57 9.64
CA LYS A 578 9.39 -28.17 10.05
C LYS A 578 9.55 -26.70 9.74
N GLY A 579 10.14 -25.98 10.69
CA GLY A 579 10.26 -24.53 10.60
C GLY A 579 11.52 -24.00 11.27
N VAL A 580 11.70 -22.70 11.17
CA VAL A 580 12.78 -21.96 11.83
C VAL A 580 12.19 -20.83 12.66
N GLN A 581 12.91 -20.39 13.68
CA GLN A 581 12.62 -19.15 14.40
C GLN A 581 13.73 -18.15 14.09
N PHE A 582 13.38 -17.08 13.37
CA PHE A 582 14.26 -15.96 13.09
C PHE A 582 14.50 -15.11 14.35
N LEU A 583 15.66 -14.44 14.38
CA LEU A 583 15.99 -13.49 15.45
C LEU A 583 15.13 -12.24 15.37
N GLU A 584 14.97 -11.56 16.51
CA GLU A 584 14.26 -10.29 16.56
C GLU A 584 15.02 -9.21 15.76
N PRO A 585 14.35 -8.51 14.82
CA PRO A 585 14.95 -7.43 14.06
C PRO A 585 15.49 -6.33 14.96
N GLN A 586 16.67 -5.82 14.63
CA GLN A 586 17.33 -4.72 15.33
C GLN A 586 16.96 -3.39 14.69
N LEU A 587 16.70 -2.39 15.53
CA LEU A 587 16.54 -0.98 15.16
C LEU A 587 17.86 -0.25 15.40
N VAL A 588 18.12 0.78 14.62
CA VAL A 588 19.35 1.59 14.69
C VAL A 588 19.05 2.96 15.28
N PHE A 589 19.89 3.37 16.22
CA PHE A 589 19.89 4.63 16.97
C PHE A 589 21.28 5.27 16.93
N ARG A 590 21.44 6.46 17.51
CA ARG A 590 22.74 7.14 17.65
C ARG A 590 23.25 7.10 19.07
N ASN A 591 24.42 6.52 19.28
CA ASN A 591 25.01 6.40 20.61
C ASN A 591 25.32 7.79 21.23
N ILE A 592 25.05 7.97 22.52
CA ILE A 592 25.26 9.26 23.23
C ILE A 592 26.74 9.66 23.29
N SER A 593 27.64 8.70 23.53
CA SER A 593 29.05 8.98 23.81
C SER A 593 29.93 9.02 22.56
N SER A 594 29.63 8.15 21.58
CA SER A 594 30.50 7.93 20.42
C SER A 594 29.93 8.44 19.10
N ASP A 595 28.66 8.85 19.06
CA ASP A 595 27.90 9.24 17.86
C ASP A 595 27.77 8.13 16.77
N MET A 596 28.33 6.96 17.03
CA MET A 596 28.21 5.77 16.19
C MET A 596 26.81 5.14 16.27
N GLU A 597 26.48 4.33 15.28
CA GLU A 597 25.24 3.55 15.25
C GLU A 597 25.17 2.55 16.41
N PHE A 598 24.04 2.55 17.12
CA PHE A 598 23.72 1.61 18.18
C PHE A 598 22.49 0.77 17.79
N LYS A 599 22.48 -0.51 18.17
CA LYS A 599 21.43 -1.45 17.78
C LYS A 599 20.64 -1.95 18.99
N ASP A 600 19.33 -1.84 18.93
CA ASP A 600 18.42 -2.42 19.92
C ASP A 600 17.13 -2.89 19.23
N TYR A 601 16.56 -4.02 19.65
CA TYR A 601 15.27 -4.49 19.13
C TYR A 601 14.07 -3.75 19.74
N HIS A 602 14.27 -3.04 20.86
CA HIS A 602 13.22 -2.39 21.65
C HIS A 602 13.29 -0.86 21.51
N PRO A 603 12.24 -0.20 20.98
CA PRO A 603 12.30 1.23 20.65
C PRO A 603 12.50 2.14 21.86
N MET A 604 11.73 1.96 22.95
CA MET A 604 11.90 2.80 24.16
C MET A 604 13.29 2.64 24.79
N ARG A 605 13.79 1.41 24.96
CA ARG A 605 15.13 1.17 25.51
C ARG A 605 16.22 1.77 24.63
N GLY A 606 16.07 1.63 23.31
CA GLY A 606 16.94 2.26 22.32
C GLY A 606 17.02 3.77 22.53
N LEU A 607 15.86 4.45 22.61
CA LEU A 607 15.79 5.90 22.80
C LEU A 607 16.21 6.38 24.20
N VAL A 608 15.91 5.65 25.27
CA VAL A 608 16.30 6.05 26.64
C VAL A 608 17.82 5.95 26.83
N ASN A 609 18.45 4.92 26.27
CA ASN A 609 19.88 4.68 26.45
C ASN A 609 20.74 5.35 25.36
N ASN A 610 20.12 5.89 24.31
CA ASN A 610 20.80 6.49 23.17
C ASN A 610 20.05 7.73 22.70
N ARG A 611 20.23 8.14 21.44
CA ARG A 611 19.54 9.28 20.81
C ARG A 611 18.82 8.82 19.54
N PRO A 612 17.83 9.57 19.07
CA PRO A 612 17.21 9.34 17.77
C PRO A 612 18.23 9.20 16.64
N TYR A 613 17.87 8.45 15.60
CA TYR A 613 18.76 8.19 14.47
C TYR A 613 19.24 9.46 13.76
N ASP A 614 18.36 10.45 13.65
CA ASP A 614 18.55 11.73 12.95
C ASP A 614 19.06 12.86 13.85
N VAL A 615 19.51 12.58 15.09
CA VAL A 615 19.92 13.62 16.04
C VAL A 615 21.06 14.52 15.51
N ASN A 616 21.90 13.99 14.63
CA ASN A 616 23.00 14.71 13.99
C ASN A 616 22.54 15.69 12.90
N LEU A 617 21.26 15.64 12.49
CA LEU A 617 20.66 16.57 11.55
C LEU A 617 20.13 17.84 12.24
N ASN A 618 20.03 17.85 13.57
CA ASN A 618 19.53 18.98 14.35
C ASN A 618 20.44 20.20 14.19
N GLY A 619 19.84 21.35 13.87
CA GLY A 619 20.54 22.61 13.66
C GLY A 619 21.26 22.71 12.31
N VAL A 620 21.26 21.63 11.52
CA VAL A 620 21.85 21.55 10.19
C VAL A 620 20.74 21.50 9.14
N ILE A 621 19.97 20.41 9.13
CA ILE A 621 18.83 20.20 8.23
C ILE A 621 17.50 20.41 8.97
N LEU A 622 17.43 19.93 10.21
CA LEU A 622 16.22 19.97 11.03
C LEU A 622 16.30 21.11 12.05
N SER A 623 15.14 21.60 12.50
CA SER A 623 15.06 22.62 13.57
C SER A 623 15.75 22.13 14.86
N ASN A 624 16.16 23.05 15.73
CA ASN A 624 16.65 22.72 17.07
C ASN A 624 15.52 22.51 18.09
N GLU A 625 14.26 22.65 17.67
CA GLU A 625 13.08 22.52 18.52
C GLU A 625 11.90 21.94 17.73
N ILE A 626 10.87 21.48 18.44
CA ILE A 626 9.57 21.11 17.85
C ILE A 626 8.52 22.05 18.40
N ASN A 627 7.81 22.73 17.48
CA ASN A 627 6.71 23.64 17.80
C ASN A 627 5.36 22.98 17.57
N LEU A 628 4.46 23.10 18.56
CA LEU A 628 3.07 22.70 18.42
C LEU A 628 2.18 23.93 18.24
N SER A 629 1.07 23.75 17.52
CA SER A 629 -0.07 24.66 17.54
C SER A 629 -1.31 23.89 17.99
N VAL A 630 -2.26 24.55 18.61
CA VAL A 630 -3.41 23.88 19.24
C VAL A 630 -4.72 24.47 18.74
N ILE A 631 -5.69 23.62 18.44
CA ILE A 631 -7.09 23.98 18.20
C ILE A 631 -7.91 23.33 19.32
N CYS A 632 -8.49 24.15 20.20
CA CYS A 632 -9.20 23.68 21.37
C CYS A 632 -10.24 24.71 21.82
N GLY A 633 -11.46 24.26 22.14
CA GLY A 633 -12.50 25.14 22.67
C GLY A 633 -12.11 25.73 24.03
N GLY A 634 -12.40 27.01 24.24
CA GLY A 634 -11.90 27.83 25.35
C GLY A 634 -12.18 27.24 26.73
N LYS A 635 -13.35 26.60 26.90
CA LYS A 635 -13.74 25.93 28.16
C LYS A 635 -12.83 24.74 28.54
N TYR A 636 -12.11 24.16 27.59
CA TYR A 636 -11.21 23.02 27.80
C TYR A 636 -9.73 23.42 27.85
N SER A 637 -9.39 24.66 27.47
CA SER A 637 -8.02 25.07 27.19
C SER A 637 -7.05 24.84 28.35
N ASN A 638 -7.43 25.22 29.58
CA ASN A 638 -6.57 25.03 30.76
C ASN A 638 -6.29 23.53 31.03
N LYS A 639 -7.35 22.69 31.06
CA LYS A 639 -7.23 21.24 31.27
C LYS A 639 -6.37 20.61 30.18
N PHE A 640 -6.54 21.02 28.93
CA PHE A 640 -5.79 20.47 27.81
C PHE A 640 -4.33 20.91 27.77
N TYR A 641 -4.05 22.18 28.11
CA TYR A 641 -2.68 22.69 28.26
C TYR A 641 -1.93 21.93 29.37
N ALA A 642 -2.58 21.73 30.52
CA ALA A 642 -2.00 20.97 31.62
C ALA A 642 -1.70 19.52 31.20
N PHE A 643 -2.58 18.88 30.44
CA PHE A 643 -2.36 17.55 29.88
C PHE A 643 -1.17 17.50 28.92
N LEU A 644 -1.07 18.42 27.95
CA LEU A 644 0.06 18.46 27.01
C LEU A 644 1.39 18.73 27.74
N SER A 645 1.38 19.57 28.77
CA SER A 645 2.57 19.92 29.56
C SER A 645 3.18 18.70 30.27
N GLN A 646 2.40 17.63 30.50
CA GLN A 646 2.91 16.37 31.06
C GLN A 646 3.99 15.73 30.19
N LEU A 647 4.06 16.03 28.89
CA LEU A 647 5.08 15.48 27.99
C LEU A 647 6.49 15.94 28.36
N GLN A 648 6.62 17.05 29.09
CA GLN A 648 7.91 17.56 29.52
C GLN A 648 8.39 16.91 30.84
N THR A 649 7.50 16.23 31.57
CA THR A 649 7.80 15.66 32.89
C THR A 649 8.03 14.16 32.83
N LYS A 650 8.64 13.62 33.89
CA LYS A 650 8.83 12.17 34.06
C LYS A 650 7.53 11.48 34.49
N HIS A 651 7.25 10.30 33.95
CA HIS A 651 6.13 9.46 34.36
C HIS A 651 6.59 8.03 34.61
N SER A 652 6.27 7.52 35.80
CA SER A 652 6.50 6.13 36.20
C SER A 652 5.55 5.19 35.45
N THR A 653 6.01 3.98 35.13
CA THR A 653 5.17 2.91 34.62
C THR A 653 4.09 2.45 35.61
N ASP A 654 4.28 2.71 36.90
CA ASP A 654 3.42 2.24 38.00
C ASP A 654 3.17 0.71 37.94
N ASN A 655 4.21 -0.03 37.49
CA ASN A 655 4.17 -1.47 37.27
C ASN A 655 3.10 -1.94 36.28
N ILE A 656 2.62 -1.05 35.40
CA ILE A 656 1.74 -1.37 34.29
C ILE A 656 2.59 -1.89 33.14
N ASN A 657 2.25 -3.08 32.61
CA ASN A 657 2.98 -3.75 31.52
C ASN A 657 4.51 -3.80 31.73
N PRO A 658 5.00 -4.28 32.89
CA PRO A 658 6.39 -4.09 33.31
C PRO A 658 7.39 -4.87 32.44
N ASP A 659 6.94 -5.88 31.69
CA ASP A 659 7.78 -6.65 30.76
C ASP A 659 8.07 -5.94 29.43
N TYR A 660 7.53 -4.73 29.25
CA TYR A 660 7.63 -3.97 28.00
C TYR A 660 7.74 -2.46 28.20
N LEU A 661 6.89 -1.87 29.03
CA LEU A 661 6.86 -0.43 29.25
C LEU A 661 8.09 0.00 30.05
N ILE A 662 8.67 1.15 29.70
CA ILE A 662 9.76 1.79 30.42
C ILE A 662 9.24 3.14 30.93
N ASP A 663 9.72 3.59 32.09
CA ASP A 663 9.39 4.91 32.61
C ASP A 663 9.68 5.98 31.55
N TYR A 664 8.76 6.94 31.39
CA TYR A 664 8.90 8.02 30.44
C TYR A 664 9.79 9.12 31.06
N PRO A 665 10.98 9.43 30.52
CA PRO A 665 11.89 10.38 31.15
C PRO A 665 11.61 11.86 30.83
N GLY A 666 10.64 12.16 29.95
CA GLY A 666 10.37 13.51 29.45
C GLY A 666 10.86 13.72 28.02
N PHE A 667 10.13 14.52 27.22
CA PHE A 667 10.35 14.64 25.77
C PHE A 667 11.79 15.02 25.41
N SER A 668 12.31 16.08 26.02
CA SER A 668 13.66 16.59 25.72
C SER A 668 14.75 15.60 26.09
N SER A 669 14.54 14.77 27.11
CA SER A 669 15.50 13.73 27.51
C SER A 669 15.57 12.58 26.52
N ILE A 670 14.46 12.25 25.85
CA ILE A 670 14.37 11.14 24.90
C ILE A 670 14.93 11.57 23.54
N TYR A 671 14.50 12.73 23.06
CA TYR A 671 14.73 13.17 21.69
C TYR A 671 15.89 14.15 21.53
N ASN A 672 16.49 14.58 22.65
CA ASN A 672 17.59 15.54 22.69
C ASN A 672 17.27 16.90 22.04
N ILE A 673 16.00 17.31 22.07
CA ILE A 673 15.48 18.59 21.58
C ILE A 673 14.25 19.04 22.40
N PRO A 674 14.04 20.35 22.62
CA PRO A 674 12.85 20.87 23.29
C PRO A 674 11.55 20.68 22.48
N LEU A 675 10.45 20.50 23.21
CA LEU A 675 9.07 20.54 22.71
C LEU A 675 8.37 21.80 23.24
N ASN A 676 8.06 22.71 22.33
CA ASN A 676 7.40 23.98 22.64
C ASN A 676 5.88 23.82 22.51
N ILE A 677 5.21 23.88 23.67
CA ILE A 677 3.75 23.84 23.78
C ILE A 677 3.28 25.28 24.01
N PRO A 678 2.44 25.85 23.13
CA PRO A 678 1.97 27.22 23.30
C PRO A 678 1.09 27.34 24.53
N TYR A 679 1.25 28.43 25.27
CA TYR A 679 0.32 28.78 26.35
C TYR A 679 -1.05 29.12 25.76
N PHE A 680 -2.13 28.77 26.46
CA PHE A 680 -3.47 28.84 25.89
C PHE A 680 -4.00 30.26 25.64
N GLU A 681 -3.35 31.29 26.18
CA GLU A 681 -3.65 32.70 25.90
C GLU A 681 -2.86 33.25 24.69
N ASN A 682 -2.03 32.43 24.04
CA ASN A 682 -1.31 32.82 22.82
C ASN A 682 -2.21 32.62 21.59
N ASP A 683 -2.93 33.67 21.21
CA ASP A 683 -3.89 33.68 20.08
C ASP A 683 -3.26 33.34 18.72
N GLY A 684 -1.93 33.39 18.57
CA GLY A 684 -1.24 33.04 17.32
C GLY A 684 -1.01 31.53 17.13
N SER A 685 -0.90 30.78 18.23
CA SER A 685 -0.57 29.34 18.21
C SER A 685 -1.62 28.47 18.90
N TRP A 686 -2.54 29.07 19.66
CA TRP A 686 -3.66 28.39 20.32
C TRP A 686 -4.96 29.03 19.84
N LEU A 687 -5.68 28.34 18.94
CA LEU A 687 -6.91 28.85 18.38
C LEU A 687 -8.14 28.25 19.07
N ASP A 688 -9.02 29.13 19.51
CA ASP A 688 -10.33 28.76 20.04
C ASP A 688 -11.27 28.25 18.94
N ILE A 689 -12.13 27.30 19.33
CA ILE A 689 -13.20 26.76 18.51
C ILE A 689 -14.47 26.59 19.37
N ASP A 690 -15.44 27.51 19.20
CA ASP A 690 -16.78 27.38 19.77
C ASP A 690 -17.74 26.77 18.74
N PHE A 691 -17.97 25.47 18.84
CA PHE A 691 -18.98 24.77 18.04
C PHE A 691 -20.15 24.37 18.92
N ARG A 692 -21.36 24.81 18.54
CA ARG A 692 -22.62 24.36 19.10
C ARG A 692 -23.48 23.80 17.98
N GLY A 693 -23.94 22.57 18.14
CA GLY A 693 -24.88 21.98 17.20
C GLY A 693 -26.16 22.80 17.16
N GLU A 694 -26.61 23.16 15.97
CA GLU A 694 -27.89 23.84 15.79
C GLU A 694 -29.00 22.78 15.80
N ASN A 695 -29.99 22.97 16.68
CA ASN A 695 -31.11 22.04 16.82
C ASN A 695 -32.00 21.96 15.57
N GLU A 696 -31.96 23.01 14.73
CA GLU A 696 -32.72 23.10 13.48
C GLU A 696 -32.05 22.34 12.33
N LEU A 697 -30.74 22.12 12.41
CA LEU A 697 -29.97 21.40 11.39
C LEU A 697 -30.00 19.90 11.64
N GLU A 698 -29.98 19.12 10.57
CA GLU A 698 -29.80 17.67 10.71
C GLU A 698 -28.39 17.34 11.23
N ALA A 699 -28.22 16.16 11.83
CA ALA A 699 -26.94 15.73 12.39
C ALA A 699 -25.81 15.73 11.34
N HIS A 700 -26.12 15.47 10.08
CA HIS A 700 -25.16 15.46 8.98
C HIS A 700 -24.67 16.88 8.61
N GLU A 701 -25.55 17.88 8.61
CA GLU A 701 -25.19 19.29 8.34
C GLU A 701 -24.32 19.86 9.47
N ASN A 702 -24.66 19.53 10.72
CA ASN A 702 -23.85 19.87 11.90
C ASN A 702 -22.43 19.28 11.82
N ALA A 703 -22.29 18.03 11.37
CA ALA A 703 -21.00 17.38 11.18
C ALA A 703 -20.14 18.09 10.11
N ILE A 704 -20.73 18.47 8.98
CA ILE A 704 -20.02 19.23 7.93
C ILE A 704 -19.60 20.61 8.45
N LYS A 705 -20.47 21.29 9.20
CA LYS A 705 -20.17 22.61 9.79
C LYS A 705 -19.00 22.54 10.77
N LEU A 706 -18.98 21.55 11.66
CA LEU A 706 -17.86 21.28 12.57
C LEU A 706 -16.55 21.06 11.79
N ALA A 707 -16.60 20.21 10.76
CA ALA A 707 -15.44 19.91 9.94
C ALA A 707 -14.87 21.17 9.27
N ARG A 708 -15.73 22.00 8.66
CA ARG A 708 -15.34 23.27 8.03
C ARG A 708 -14.70 24.24 9.03
N LEU A 709 -15.23 24.32 10.23
CA LEU A 709 -14.71 25.17 11.29
C LEU A 709 -13.30 24.72 11.73
N ILE A 710 -13.08 23.41 11.89
CA ILE A 710 -11.73 22.89 12.19
C ILE A 710 -10.78 23.19 11.03
N THR A 711 -11.19 22.95 9.78
CA THR A 711 -10.32 23.18 8.62
C THR A 711 -9.96 24.65 8.40
N SER A 712 -10.85 25.59 8.71
CA SER A 712 -10.53 27.02 8.60
C SER A 712 -9.49 27.46 9.64
N LYS A 713 -9.53 26.88 10.85
CA LYS A 713 -8.49 27.10 11.88
C LYS A 713 -7.15 26.49 11.48
N ILE A 714 -7.16 25.31 10.86
CA ILE A 714 -5.94 24.72 10.29
C ILE A 714 -5.32 25.64 9.25
N GLU A 715 -6.12 26.18 8.34
CA GLU A 715 -5.66 27.11 7.30
C GLU A 715 -5.11 28.42 7.88
N GLN A 716 -5.75 28.95 8.94
CA GLN A 716 -5.25 30.12 9.65
C GLN A 716 -3.85 29.90 10.24
N ILE A 717 -3.60 28.76 10.87
CA ILE A 717 -2.28 28.40 11.41
C ILE A 717 -1.28 28.17 10.28
N ALA A 718 -1.66 27.43 9.25
CA ALA A 718 -0.77 27.10 8.13
C ALA A 718 -0.27 28.35 7.38
N ASN A 719 -1.09 29.39 7.29
CA ASN A 719 -0.71 30.65 6.63
C ASN A 719 0.18 31.56 7.49
N THR A 720 0.23 31.35 8.80
CA THR A 720 0.96 32.21 9.75
C THR A 720 2.23 31.56 10.29
N GLN A 721 2.31 30.23 10.31
CA GLN A 721 3.41 29.47 10.88
C GLN A 721 3.94 28.44 9.88
N SER A 722 5.24 28.46 9.63
CA SER A 722 5.83 27.65 8.56
C SER A 722 6.07 26.19 8.92
N GLN A 723 6.15 25.82 10.21
CA GLN A 723 6.51 24.44 10.65
C GLN A 723 6.01 24.09 12.06
N SER A 724 4.73 23.75 12.22
CA SER A 724 4.19 23.21 13.48
C SER A 724 3.29 22.01 13.26
N THR A 725 3.28 21.09 14.22
CA THR A 725 2.26 20.02 14.27
C THR A 725 1.01 20.59 14.95
N ILE A 726 -0.14 20.52 14.28
CA ILE A 726 -1.40 21.02 14.82
C ILE A 726 -2.10 19.94 15.65
N VAL A 727 -2.28 20.21 16.94
CA VAL A 727 -2.99 19.35 17.88
C VAL A 727 -4.45 19.80 17.98
N ILE A 728 -5.38 18.89 17.75
CA ILE A 728 -6.82 19.20 17.71
C ILE A 728 -7.50 18.45 18.83
N PHE A 729 -8.11 19.18 19.76
CA PHE A 729 -8.89 18.61 20.85
C PHE A 729 -10.31 18.26 20.38
N ILE A 730 -10.75 17.03 20.63
CA ILE A 730 -12.10 16.54 20.29
C ILE A 730 -12.87 16.25 21.60
N PRO A 731 -13.78 17.14 22.03
CA PRO A 731 -14.61 16.92 23.21
C PRO A 731 -15.67 15.84 22.99
N ASN A 732 -16.10 15.20 24.09
CA ASN A 732 -17.12 14.14 24.04
C ASN A 732 -18.46 14.64 23.50
N GLU A 733 -18.76 15.93 23.63
CA GLU A 733 -20.00 16.54 23.11
C GLU A 733 -20.09 16.51 21.57
N TRP A 734 -18.97 16.36 20.86
CA TRP A 734 -18.96 16.26 19.39
C TRP A 734 -19.20 14.84 18.87
N GLN A 735 -19.31 13.84 19.75
CA GLN A 735 -19.37 12.42 19.37
C GLN A 735 -20.47 12.11 18.33
N ASN A 736 -21.61 12.78 18.41
CA ASN A 736 -22.73 12.59 17.48
C ASN A 736 -22.47 13.16 16.08
N PHE A 737 -21.46 14.01 15.92
CA PHE A 737 -21.12 14.70 14.68
C PHE A 737 -19.80 14.18 14.07
N GLU A 738 -19.17 13.18 14.68
CA GLU A 738 -17.91 12.62 14.18
C GLU A 738 -18.08 11.77 12.92
N SER A 739 -19.26 11.18 12.70
CA SER A 739 -19.50 10.35 11.51
C SER A 739 -20.98 10.25 11.20
N PHE A 740 -21.31 10.12 9.91
CA PHE A 740 -22.66 9.81 9.44
C PHE A 740 -22.62 9.01 8.15
N VAL A 741 -23.71 8.28 7.86
CA VAL A 741 -23.88 7.53 6.62
C VAL A 741 -25.29 7.77 6.09
N ASN A 742 -25.38 8.44 4.95
CA ASN A 742 -26.63 8.83 4.29
C ASN A 742 -26.76 8.04 2.98
N LYS A 743 -27.88 8.21 2.26
CA LYS A 743 -28.03 7.58 0.92
C LYS A 743 -27.00 8.11 -0.09
N GLU A 744 -26.59 9.38 0.06
CA GLU A 744 -25.74 10.10 -0.88
C GLU A 744 -24.24 10.07 -0.53
N GLU A 745 -23.89 10.01 0.76
CA GLU A 745 -22.49 10.08 1.19
C GLU A 745 -22.23 9.37 2.54
N SER A 746 -20.95 9.08 2.80
CA SER A 746 -20.46 8.60 4.09
C SER A 746 -19.34 9.53 4.53
N PHE A 747 -19.42 9.99 5.77
CA PHE A 747 -18.52 10.99 6.35
C PHE A 747 -17.89 10.47 7.64
N ASP A 748 -16.60 10.78 7.81
CA ASP A 748 -15.82 10.57 9.03
C ASP A 748 -14.95 11.82 9.26
N LEU A 749 -15.12 12.46 10.42
CA LEU A 749 -14.47 13.73 10.77
C LEU A 749 -12.95 13.59 10.81
N HIS A 750 -12.45 12.46 11.32
CA HIS A 750 -11.02 12.21 11.41
C HIS A 750 -10.41 12.12 10.01
N ASP A 751 -10.98 11.29 9.14
CA ASP A 751 -10.49 11.10 7.77
C ASP A 751 -10.61 12.41 6.96
N TYR A 752 -11.68 13.19 7.16
CA TYR A 752 -11.86 14.49 6.51
C TYR A 752 -10.81 15.52 6.91
N VAL A 753 -10.60 15.72 8.21
CA VAL A 753 -9.59 16.66 8.73
C VAL A 753 -8.18 16.25 8.29
N LYS A 754 -7.88 14.94 8.32
CA LYS A 754 -6.60 14.40 7.85
C LYS A 754 -6.36 14.64 6.37
N ALA A 755 -7.36 14.35 5.53
CA ALA A 755 -7.27 14.61 4.10
C ALA A 755 -7.03 16.10 3.82
N PHE A 756 -7.80 16.99 4.46
CA PHE A 756 -7.64 18.43 4.29
C PHE A 756 -6.25 18.91 4.73
N ALA A 757 -5.80 18.55 5.93
CA ALA A 757 -4.52 18.99 6.46
C ALA A 757 -3.34 18.50 5.61
N ALA A 758 -3.39 17.24 5.15
CA ALA A 758 -2.37 16.71 4.26
C ALA A 758 -2.32 17.43 2.90
N SER A 759 -3.48 17.84 2.35
CA SER A 759 -3.52 18.65 1.12
C SER A 759 -2.82 20.01 1.26
N LYS A 760 -2.68 20.50 2.50
CA LYS A 760 -1.97 21.73 2.87
C LYS A 760 -0.54 21.47 3.34
N GLY A 761 -0.06 20.22 3.33
CA GLY A 761 1.27 19.86 3.83
C GLY A 761 1.42 19.94 5.35
N VAL A 762 0.31 19.90 6.11
CA VAL A 762 0.30 20.09 7.56
C VAL A 762 0.04 18.79 8.30
N ALA A 763 0.89 18.47 9.28
CA ALA A 763 0.70 17.33 10.15
C ALA A 763 -0.27 17.65 11.29
N THR A 764 -1.23 16.75 11.53
CA THR A 764 -2.23 16.91 12.60
C THR A 764 -2.23 15.75 13.60
N GLN A 765 -2.55 16.04 14.86
CA GLN A 765 -2.79 15.04 15.90
C GLN A 765 -4.12 15.33 16.59
N LEU A 766 -5.11 14.47 16.40
CA LEU A 766 -6.39 14.57 17.11
C LEU A 766 -6.28 13.89 18.47
N ILE A 767 -6.76 14.53 19.54
CA ILE A 767 -6.79 13.98 20.90
C ILE A 767 -8.22 14.08 21.43
N ARG A 768 -8.80 12.96 21.83
CA ARG A 768 -10.16 12.90 22.38
C ARG A 768 -10.16 13.18 23.88
N GLU A 769 -11.21 13.81 24.38
CA GLU A 769 -11.37 14.15 25.81
C GLU A 769 -11.16 12.96 26.75
N LYS A 770 -11.70 11.78 26.42
CA LYS A 770 -11.50 10.54 27.20
C LYS A 770 -10.02 10.17 27.44
N THR A 771 -9.10 10.66 26.61
CA THR A 771 -7.66 10.37 26.72
C THR A 771 -7.04 11.12 27.90
N LEU A 772 -7.60 12.28 28.27
CA LEU A 772 -7.11 13.10 29.39
C LEU A 772 -7.38 12.44 30.74
N GLU A 773 -8.33 11.50 30.80
CA GLU A 773 -8.81 10.84 32.01
C GLU A 773 -8.37 9.38 32.09
N ASP A 774 -7.56 8.91 31.14
CA ASP A 774 -7.07 7.54 31.10
C ASP A 774 -5.89 7.35 32.06
N ASN A 775 -5.95 6.29 32.86
CA ASN A 775 -4.95 5.96 33.89
C ASN A 775 -3.62 5.49 33.30
N LEU A 776 -3.52 5.21 32.00
CA LEU A 776 -2.30 4.77 31.33
C LEU A 776 -1.35 5.94 31.01
N THR A 777 -1.12 6.84 31.97
CA THR A 777 -0.42 8.12 31.79
C THR A 777 0.97 7.97 31.15
N CYS A 778 1.80 7.04 31.64
CA CYS A 778 3.13 6.81 31.08
C CYS A 778 3.08 6.34 29.61
N GLN A 779 2.17 5.42 29.29
CA GLN A 779 1.99 4.93 27.92
C GLN A 779 1.49 6.05 26.99
N ILE A 780 0.52 6.85 27.44
CA ILE A 780 -0.01 7.97 26.65
C ILE A 780 1.10 8.98 26.32
N ASN A 781 1.92 9.35 27.31
CA ASN A 781 3.02 10.28 27.12
C ASN A 781 4.07 9.73 26.14
N TRP A 782 4.43 8.44 26.25
CA TRP A 782 5.31 7.80 25.27
C TRP A 782 4.75 7.87 23.84
N TRP A 783 3.47 7.52 23.63
CA TRP A 783 2.87 7.43 22.29
C TRP A 783 2.69 8.82 21.67
N LEU A 784 2.25 9.80 22.46
CA LEU A 784 2.14 11.18 22.00
C LEU A 784 3.51 11.77 21.70
N SER A 785 4.54 11.49 22.52
CA SER A 785 5.90 11.96 22.27
C SER A 785 6.45 11.46 20.93
N LEU A 786 6.27 10.17 20.61
CA LEU A 786 6.65 9.60 19.31
C LEU A 786 5.88 10.27 18.18
N SER A 787 4.56 10.42 18.35
CA SER A 787 3.71 11.02 17.34
C SER A 787 4.16 12.43 16.99
N PHE A 788 4.41 13.29 17.98
CA PHE A 788 4.88 14.67 17.75
C PHE A 788 6.27 14.70 17.12
N TYR A 789 7.18 13.83 17.55
CA TYR A 789 8.50 13.72 16.94
C TYR A 789 8.40 13.37 15.45
N VAL A 790 7.70 12.29 15.10
CA VAL A 790 7.56 11.80 13.72
C VAL A 790 6.78 12.79 12.85
N LYS A 791 5.72 13.40 13.38
CA LYS A 791 4.90 14.40 12.66
C LYS A 791 5.62 15.71 12.38
N SER A 792 6.71 15.98 13.11
CA SER A 792 7.65 17.06 12.78
C SER A 792 8.68 16.67 11.69
N LEU A 793 8.38 15.63 10.90
CA LEU A 793 9.20 15.10 9.80
C LEU A 793 10.56 14.55 10.26
N ARG A 794 10.61 13.96 11.46
CA ARG A 794 11.82 13.37 12.04
C ARG A 794 11.80 11.84 12.03
N THR A 795 12.98 11.24 12.10
CA THR A 795 13.20 9.80 12.04
C THR A 795 13.77 9.29 13.37
N PRO A 796 12.94 8.70 14.24
CA PRO A 796 13.38 8.29 15.57
C PRO A 796 14.34 7.10 15.53
N TRP A 797 14.12 6.16 14.60
CA TRP A 797 14.97 4.99 14.37
C TRP A 797 14.78 4.45 12.97
N ILE A 798 15.71 3.63 12.51
CA ILE A 798 15.63 2.90 11.24
C ILE A 798 15.86 1.39 11.43
N LEU A 799 15.60 0.58 10.40
CA LEU A 799 15.92 -0.84 10.40
C LEU A 799 17.41 -1.07 10.14
N ASN A 800 18.01 -2.03 10.86
CA ASN A 800 19.31 -2.58 10.50
C ASN A 800 19.14 -3.62 9.37
N ASN A 801 18.97 -3.14 8.13
CA ASN A 801 18.84 -4.02 6.97
C ASN A 801 20.19 -4.30 6.29
N GLN A 802 20.35 -5.52 5.77
CA GLN A 802 21.52 -5.91 5.00
C GLN A 802 21.36 -5.57 3.51
N GLU A 803 20.12 -5.58 3.00
CA GLU A 803 19.79 -5.35 1.59
C GLU A 803 19.63 -3.86 1.26
N LYS A 804 20.74 -3.12 1.16
CA LYS A 804 20.75 -1.65 0.97
C LYS A 804 20.16 -1.16 -0.36
N ASN A 805 20.11 -2.01 -1.39
CA ASN A 805 19.57 -1.66 -2.71
C ASN A 805 18.14 -2.19 -2.94
N THR A 806 17.48 -2.67 -1.89
CA THR A 806 16.09 -3.11 -1.94
C THR A 806 15.16 -1.96 -1.53
N ALA A 807 14.03 -1.83 -2.22
CA ALA A 807 12.93 -0.99 -1.79
C ALA A 807 11.61 -1.78 -1.73
N TYR A 808 10.69 -1.33 -0.89
CA TYR A 808 9.41 -1.99 -0.67
C TYR A 808 8.26 -1.11 -1.15
N ALA A 809 7.21 -1.72 -1.69
CA ALA A 809 5.97 -1.04 -2.02
C ALA A 809 4.77 -1.79 -1.41
N GLY A 810 3.85 -1.04 -0.82
CA GLY A 810 2.58 -1.55 -0.32
C GLY A 810 1.41 -1.15 -1.21
N ILE A 811 0.52 -2.09 -1.52
CA ILE A 811 -0.72 -1.82 -2.26
C ILE A 811 -1.91 -1.80 -1.30
N GLY A 812 -2.63 -0.67 -1.29
CA GLY A 812 -3.91 -0.51 -0.62
C GLY A 812 -5.01 -0.17 -1.62
N TYR A 813 -6.23 -0.65 -1.37
CA TYR A 813 -7.40 -0.32 -2.19
C TYR A 813 -8.51 0.24 -1.32
N SER A 814 -9.24 1.21 -1.86
CA SER A 814 -10.46 1.75 -1.27
C SER A 814 -11.56 1.78 -2.33
N ILE A 815 -12.75 1.32 -1.95
CA ILE A 815 -13.92 1.28 -2.84
C ILE A 815 -14.98 2.23 -2.28
N SER A 816 -15.41 3.17 -3.11
CA SER A 816 -16.57 4.01 -2.79
C SER A 816 -17.85 3.33 -3.27
N LYS A 817 -18.68 2.87 -2.34
CA LYS A 817 -20.04 2.38 -2.61
C LYS A 817 -21.05 3.41 -2.18
N ILE A 818 -21.41 4.32 -3.08
CA ILE A 818 -22.53 5.24 -2.93
C ILE A 818 -23.65 4.71 -3.83
N LYS A 819 -24.89 4.63 -3.33
CA LYS A 819 -26.04 4.19 -4.15
C LYS A 819 -26.21 5.15 -5.34
N ASP A 820 -26.51 4.61 -6.52
CA ASP A 820 -26.74 5.36 -7.76
C ASP A 820 -25.52 6.11 -8.37
N LYS A 821 -24.30 5.92 -7.84
CA LYS A 821 -23.04 6.37 -8.47
C LYS A 821 -22.15 5.20 -8.87
N SER A 822 -21.36 5.39 -9.93
CA SER A 822 -20.35 4.41 -10.37
C SER A 822 -19.34 4.12 -9.25
N GLU A 823 -19.04 2.85 -9.01
CA GLU A 823 -18.04 2.43 -8.02
C GLU A 823 -16.67 2.98 -8.41
N ILE A 824 -16.09 3.84 -7.55
CA ILE A 824 -14.72 4.34 -7.73
C ILE A 824 -13.79 3.49 -6.90
N VAL A 825 -12.80 2.90 -7.54
CA VAL A 825 -11.70 2.18 -6.89
C VAL A 825 -10.45 3.06 -6.95
N ILE A 826 -9.89 3.35 -5.77
CA ILE A 826 -8.65 4.10 -5.63
C ILE A 826 -7.58 3.14 -5.15
N GLY A 827 -6.51 3.02 -5.94
CA GLY A 827 -5.28 2.34 -5.57
C GLY A 827 -4.32 3.31 -4.87
N CYS A 828 -3.68 2.85 -3.80
CA CYS A 828 -2.61 3.54 -3.11
C CYS A 828 -1.32 2.74 -3.28
N SER A 829 -0.28 3.40 -3.80
CA SER A 829 1.10 2.90 -3.80
C SER A 829 1.88 3.66 -2.73
N HIS A 830 2.37 2.98 -1.71
CA HIS A 830 3.23 3.58 -0.69
C HIS A 830 4.59 2.89 -0.69
N ILE A 831 5.66 3.65 -0.88
CA ILE A 831 7.02 3.13 -0.97
C ILE A 831 7.82 3.32 0.32
N TYR A 832 8.76 2.41 0.53
CA TYR A 832 9.68 2.38 1.66
C TYR A 832 11.10 2.13 1.14
N ASP A 833 12.09 2.76 1.77
CA ASP A 833 13.50 2.47 1.52
C ASP A 833 13.94 1.12 2.15
N SER A 834 15.20 0.75 1.92
CA SER A 834 15.82 -0.44 2.52
C SER A 834 15.81 -0.41 4.05
N ASN A 835 15.80 0.78 4.64
CA ASN A 835 15.85 0.99 6.08
C ASN A 835 14.45 1.01 6.71
N GLY A 836 13.40 0.73 5.94
CA GLY A 836 12.02 0.67 6.37
C GLY A 836 11.39 2.03 6.67
N GLN A 837 12.02 3.12 6.24
CA GLN A 837 11.46 4.47 6.32
C GLN A 837 10.36 4.59 5.25
N GLY A 838 9.15 4.94 5.67
CA GLY A 838 8.10 5.29 4.72
C GLY A 838 8.47 6.59 4.04
N LEU A 839 8.39 6.63 2.72
CA LEU A 839 8.75 7.80 1.92
C LEU A 839 7.46 8.50 1.47
N LYS A 840 7.23 8.52 0.16
CA LYS A 840 6.04 9.10 -0.47
C LYS A 840 5.02 8.03 -0.82
N TYR A 841 3.78 8.45 -0.98
CA TYR A 841 2.74 7.63 -1.60
C TYR A 841 2.07 8.38 -2.76
N LYS A 842 1.46 7.61 -3.68
CA LYS A 842 0.64 8.13 -4.80
C LYS A 842 -0.72 7.44 -4.79
N LEU A 843 -1.77 8.25 -4.95
CA LEU A 843 -3.14 7.77 -5.15
C LEU A 843 -3.47 7.79 -6.64
N SER A 844 -4.09 6.73 -7.12
CA SER A 844 -4.50 6.63 -8.52
C SER A 844 -5.87 5.99 -8.61
N LYS A 845 -6.76 6.61 -9.39
CA LYS A 845 -8.01 6.00 -9.78
C LYS A 845 -7.74 4.82 -10.73
N ILE A 846 -8.51 3.75 -10.56
CA ILE A 846 -8.42 2.54 -11.37
C ILE A 846 -9.67 2.48 -12.26
N ASP A 847 -9.45 2.44 -13.56
CA ASP A 847 -10.53 2.49 -14.55
C ASP A 847 -11.03 1.09 -14.93
N ASN A 848 -10.12 0.13 -15.17
CA ASN A 848 -10.43 -1.21 -15.65
C ASN A 848 -10.05 -2.29 -14.61
N TYR A 849 -10.96 -2.49 -13.65
CA TYR A 849 -10.84 -3.53 -12.63
C TYR A 849 -11.99 -4.54 -12.71
N PHE A 850 -11.76 -5.72 -12.15
CA PHE A 850 -12.84 -6.65 -11.82
C PHE A 850 -12.90 -6.88 -10.32
N LEU A 851 -14.11 -7.03 -9.79
CA LEU A 851 -14.34 -7.37 -8.39
C LEU A 851 -14.54 -8.88 -8.26
N ASP A 852 -13.86 -9.49 -7.29
CA ASP A 852 -14.22 -10.85 -6.90
C ASP A 852 -15.53 -10.89 -6.08
N LYS A 853 -15.96 -12.09 -5.69
CA LYS A 853 -17.15 -12.31 -4.87
C LYS A 853 -17.10 -11.64 -3.49
N GLN A 854 -15.92 -11.24 -3.03
CA GLN A 854 -15.68 -10.56 -1.76
C GLN A 854 -15.57 -9.04 -1.94
N ASN A 855 -15.75 -8.53 -3.17
CA ASN A 855 -15.54 -7.15 -3.57
C ASN A 855 -14.08 -6.69 -3.44
N ASN A 856 -13.11 -7.60 -3.61
CA ASN A 856 -11.71 -7.19 -3.75
C ASN A 856 -11.45 -6.79 -5.21
N PRO A 857 -10.80 -5.65 -5.46
CA PRO A 857 -10.44 -5.22 -6.81
C PRO A 857 -9.16 -5.91 -7.28
N PHE A 858 -9.16 -6.30 -8.56
CA PHE A 858 -8.01 -6.83 -9.27
C PHE A 858 -7.81 -6.03 -10.55
N LEU A 859 -6.55 -5.69 -10.83
CA LEU A 859 -6.20 -4.88 -11.97
C LEU A 859 -6.16 -5.73 -13.25
N SER A 860 -6.55 -5.13 -14.36
CA SER A 860 -6.18 -5.63 -15.69
C SER A 860 -4.68 -5.45 -15.92
N PHE A 861 -4.12 -6.13 -16.93
CA PHE A 861 -2.71 -5.96 -17.32
C PHE A 861 -2.35 -4.47 -17.50
N LYS A 862 -3.24 -3.73 -18.16
CA LYS A 862 -3.05 -2.30 -18.48
C LYS A 862 -2.93 -1.46 -17.21
N ASP A 863 -3.82 -1.66 -16.24
CA ASP A 863 -3.81 -0.90 -15.00
C ASP A 863 -2.67 -1.34 -14.07
N ALA A 864 -2.31 -2.62 -14.09
CA ALA A 864 -1.12 -3.14 -13.40
C ALA A 864 0.19 -2.58 -13.98
N PHE A 865 0.26 -2.37 -15.30
CA PHE A 865 1.38 -1.69 -15.95
C PHE A 865 1.46 -0.22 -15.51
N GLN A 866 0.34 0.52 -15.55
CA GLN A 866 0.29 1.90 -15.04
C GLN A 866 0.69 1.98 -13.56
N PHE A 867 0.26 1.01 -12.77
CA PHE A 867 0.64 0.89 -11.37
C PHE A 867 2.15 0.72 -11.19
N GLY A 868 2.80 -0.13 -12.02
CA GLY A 868 4.25 -0.25 -12.05
C GLY A 868 4.97 1.06 -12.42
N VAL A 869 4.43 1.83 -13.36
CA VAL A 869 4.95 3.15 -13.74
C VAL A 869 4.90 4.10 -12.53
N SER A 870 3.77 4.16 -11.83
CA SER A 870 3.60 4.98 -10.63
C SER A 870 4.58 4.61 -9.50
N ILE A 871 4.84 3.31 -9.28
CA ILE A 871 5.83 2.86 -8.31
C ILE A 871 7.24 3.35 -8.68
N ARG A 872 7.62 3.24 -9.95
CA ARG A 872 8.91 3.72 -10.43
C ARG A 872 9.04 5.23 -10.23
N GLU A 873 8.03 6.00 -10.60
CA GLU A 873 7.99 7.45 -10.41
C GLU A 873 8.18 7.81 -8.94
N LEU A 874 7.49 7.11 -8.03
CA LEU A 874 7.67 7.32 -6.59
C LEU A 874 9.11 7.07 -6.13
N PHE A 875 9.75 5.99 -6.59
CA PHE A 875 11.15 5.73 -6.29
C PHE A 875 12.05 6.82 -6.85
N TYR A 876 11.81 7.23 -8.10
CA TYR A 876 12.55 8.32 -8.72
C TYR A 876 12.39 9.64 -7.94
N GLU A 877 11.20 9.98 -7.47
CA GLU A 877 10.94 11.23 -6.74
C GLU A 877 11.40 11.22 -5.27
N SER A 878 11.76 10.06 -4.73
CA SER A 878 12.08 9.88 -3.29
C SER A 878 13.50 9.41 -3.03
N LEU A 879 14.10 8.70 -3.97
CA LEU A 879 15.45 8.14 -3.86
C LEU A 879 16.40 8.82 -4.83
N ASP A 880 17.66 8.93 -4.43
CA ASP A 880 18.76 9.38 -5.29
C ASP A 880 18.93 8.47 -6.52
N LYS A 881 18.75 7.16 -6.32
CA LYS A 881 18.94 6.11 -7.35
C LYS A 881 17.76 5.14 -7.33
N LEU A 882 17.44 4.58 -8.49
CA LEU A 882 16.45 3.50 -8.57
C LEU A 882 16.97 2.24 -7.85
N PRO A 883 16.09 1.50 -7.15
CA PRO A 883 16.47 0.28 -6.45
C PRO A 883 16.79 -0.86 -7.43
N GLU A 884 17.70 -1.76 -7.04
CA GLU A 884 18.01 -2.96 -7.81
C GLU A 884 16.94 -4.04 -7.65
N ARG A 885 16.30 -4.08 -6.47
CA ARG A 885 15.24 -5.02 -6.12
C ARG A 885 14.03 -4.30 -5.54
N VAL A 886 12.84 -4.68 -6.02
CA VAL A 886 11.55 -4.16 -5.52
C VAL A 886 10.70 -5.30 -4.99
N VAL A 887 10.24 -5.15 -3.74
CA VAL A 887 9.33 -6.10 -3.09
C VAL A 887 7.96 -5.46 -2.93
N ILE A 888 6.93 -6.07 -3.51
CA ILE A 888 5.57 -5.54 -3.48
C ILE A 888 4.69 -6.41 -2.58
N HIS A 889 4.14 -5.78 -1.54
CA HIS A 889 3.23 -6.40 -0.58
C HIS A 889 1.77 -6.08 -0.91
N LYS A 890 0.95 -7.14 -1.02
CA LYS A 890 -0.50 -7.05 -1.23
C LYS A 890 -1.25 -7.95 -0.25
N ARG A 891 -2.47 -7.57 0.14
CA ARG A 891 -3.33 -8.38 1.03
C ARG A 891 -4.11 -9.49 0.34
N THR A 892 -4.27 -9.38 -0.97
CA THR A 892 -5.00 -10.32 -1.82
C THR A 892 -4.03 -10.92 -2.83
N LYS A 893 -4.43 -12.01 -3.48
CA LYS A 893 -3.62 -12.66 -4.52
C LYS A 893 -3.27 -11.69 -5.66
N PHE A 894 -2.18 -11.99 -6.36
CA PHE A 894 -1.90 -11.39 -7.66
C PHE A 894 -2.54 -12.24 -8.76
N THR A 895 -3.23 -11.60 -9.71
CA THR A 895 -3.69 -12.26 -10.95
C THR A 895 -2.54 -12.36 -11.94
N GLN A 896 -2.69 -13.18 -12.98
CA GLN A 896 -1.68 -13.30 -14.04
C GLN A 896 -1.47 -11.95 -14.73
N ASP A 897 -2.56 -11.28 -15.13
CA ASP A 897 -2.57 -9.91 -15.63
C ASP A 897 -1.81 -8.92 -14.74
N GLU A 898 -2.02 -8.97 -13.42
CA GLU A 898 -1.31 -8.11 -12.47
C GLU A 898 0.20 -8.38 -12.45
N ILE A 899 0.58 -9.66 -12.42
CA ILE A 899 1.98 -10.09 -12.43
C ILE A 899 2.65 -9.58 -13.71
N ASP A 900 2.04 -9.83 -14.86
CA ASP A 900 2.62 -9.51 -16.16
C ASP A 900 2.70 -7.99 -16.39
N GLY A 901 1.67 -7.23 -15.99
CA GLY A 901 1.66 -5.77 -16.12
C GLY A 901 2.71 -5.09 -15.24
N ILE A 902 2.80 -5.48 -13.97
CA ILE A 902 3.81 -4.94 -13.03
C ILE A 902 5.22 -5.31 -13.50
N LYS A 903 5.42 -6.59 -13.87
CA LYS A 903 6.69 -7.10 -14.40
C LYS A 903 7.13 -6.26 -15.60
N ALA A 904 6.28 -6.17 -16.63
CA ALA A 904 6.61 -5.46 -17.87
C ALA A 904 6.98 -3.99 -17.63
N SER A 905 6.27 -3.30 -16.73
CA SER A 905 6.59 -1.90 -16.42
C SER A 905 7.92 -1.75 -15.67
N LEU A 906 8.17 -2.56 -14.63
CA LEU A 906 9.38 -2.40 -13.81
C LEU A 906 10.64 -2.86 -14.55
N HIS A 907 10.57 -3.91 -15.38
CA HIS A 907 11.72 -4.31 -16.21
C HIS A 907 12.09 -3.25 -17.25
N LYS A 908 11.10 -2.66 -17.94
CA LYS A 908 11.37 -1.56 -18.88
C LYS A 908 12.04 -0.36 -18.20
N ALA A 909 11.86 -0.23 -16.88
CA ALA A 909 12.47 0.81 -16.06
C ALA A 909 13.90 0.47 -15.57
N GLY A 910 14.43 -0.70 -15.91
CA GLY A 910 15.74 -1.17 -15.44
C GLY A 910 15.71 -1.92 -14.08
N ILE A 911 14.54 -2.10 -13.47
CA ILE A 911 14.39 -2.83 -12.20
C ILE A 911 14.15 -4.31 -12.53
N LYS A 912 15.20 -5.14 -12.40
CA LYS A 912 15.16 -6.54 -12.82
C LYS A 912 14.71 -7.51 -11.74
N LYS A 913 14.97 -7.23 -10.46
CA LYS A 913 14.61 -8.12 -9.36
C LYS A 913 13.30 -7.68 -8.73
N ILE A 914 12.25 -8.49 -8.89
CA ILE A 914 10.90 -8.15 -8.40
C ILE A 914 10.37 -9.32 -7.59
N ASP A 915 9.88 -9.06 -6.38
CA ASP A 915 9.14 -10.04 -5.58
C ASP A 915 7.69 -9.58 -5.39
N LEU A 916 6.73 -10.41 -5.78
CA LEU A 916 5.30 -10.15 -5.59
C LEU A 916 4.76 -11.07 -4.50
N ILE A 917 4.57 -10.52 -3.30
CA ILE A 917 4.27 -11.27 -2.08
C ILE A 917 2.89 -10.91 -1.54
N GLU A 918 2.02 -11.91 -1.46
CA GLU A 918 0.72 -11.80 -0.79
C GLU A 918 0.89 -12.11 0.71
N ILE A 919 0.36 -11.22 1.55
CA ILE A 919 0.37 -11.35 3.01
C ILE A 919 -1.08 -11.26 3.54
N SER A 920 -1.59 -12.39 4.04
CA SER A 920 -2.92 -12.47 4.65
C SER A 920 -2.84 -13.13 6.03
N PHE A 921 -3.87 -13.02 6.87
CA PHE A 921 -3.96 -13.90 8.05
C PHE A 921 -4.37 -15.31 7.64
N GLU A 922 -3.84 -16.31 8.31
CA GLU A 922 -4.30 -17.70 8.17
C GLU A 922 -5.53 -17.93 9.06
N PRO A 923 -6.73 -18.18 8.50
CA PRO A 923 -7.95 -18.28 9.28
C PRO A 923 -8.04 -19.57 10.10
N ASP A 924 -7.51 -20.69 9.62
CA ASP A 924 -7.89 -22.02 10.10
C ASP A 924 -6.79 -22.70 10.93
N ALA A 925 -5.53 -22.60 10.51
CA ALA A 925 -4.42 -23.24 11.22
C ALA A 925 -4.03 -22.47 12.49
N ARG A 926 -4.06 -23.16 13.63
CA ARG A 926 -3.62 -22.65 14.93
C ARG A 926 -2.62 -23.61 15.55
N PHE A 927 -1.66 -23.05 16.27
CA PHE A 927 -0.62 -23.82 16.91
C PHE A 927 -0.39 -23.28 18.33
N VAL A 928 -0.19 -24.20 19.27
CA VAL A 928 0.25 -23.91 20.63
C VAL A 928 1.72 -24.29 20.76
N ALA A 929 2.46 -23.53 21.58
CA ALA A 929 3.84 -23.86 21.88
C ALA A 929 3.89 -25.05 22.86
N MET A 930 4.87 -25.93 22.67
CA MET A 930 5.14 -27.05 23.57
C MET A 930 6.48 -26.82 24.26
N SER A 931 6.58 -27.28 25.51
CA SER A 931 7.77 -27.23 26.33
C SER A 931 8.16 -28.64 26.76
N VAL A 932 9.46 -28.89 26.86
CA VAL A 932 9.98 -30.15 27.40
C VAL A 932 10.32 -29.94 28.87
N TYR A 933 9.60 -30.63 29.75
CA TYR A 933 9.83 -30.60 31.20
C TYR A 933 9.95 -32.02 31.72
N ASN A 934 10.94 -32.29 32.57
CA ASN A 934 11.24 -33.66 33.02
C ASN A 934 11.37 -34.69 31.88
N LYS A 935 11.86 -34.26 30.71
CA LYS A 935 11.96 -35.06 29.46
C LYS A 935 10.61 -35.48 28.86
N GLU A 936 9.50 -34.87 29.27
CA GLU A 936 8.17 -35.06 28.68
C GLU A 936 7.71 -33.79 27.97
N LEU A 937 6.92 -33.97 26.91
CA LEU A 937 6.39 -32.88 26.12
C LEU A 937 5.03 -32.42 26.68
N GLN A 938 4.93 -31.16 27.10
CA GLN A 938 3.70 -30.57 27.64
C GLN A 938 3.42 -29.20 27.00
N VAL A 939 2.16 -28.76 27.05
CA VAL A 939 1.76 -27.45 26.51
C VAL A 939 2.45 -26.32 27.29
N ASP A 940 3.15 -25.42 26.59
CA ASP A 940 3.74 -24.23 27.20
C ASP A 940 2.61 -23.25 27.59
N LYS A 941 2.78 -22.59 28.74
CA LYS A 941 1.86 -21.56 29.23
C LYS A 941 1.86 -20.32 28.34
N PHE A 942 2.94 -20.08 27.61
CA PHE A 942 3.10 -18.93 26.71
C PHE A 942 2.87 -19.30 25.24
N PRO A 943 2.39 -18.37 24.40
CA PRO A 943 2.19 -18.63 22.99
C PRO A 943 3.50 -18.82 22.23
N ILE A 944 3.37 -19.16 20.94
CA ILE A 944 4.49 -19.34 20.02
C ILE A 944 5.37 -18.09 19.96
N SER A 945 6.67 -18.31 19.76
CA SER A 945 7.65 -17.25 19.59
C SER A 945 7.44 -16.48 18.30
N ARG A 946 7.45 -15.16 18.39
CA ARG A 946 7.51 -14.31 17.21
C ARG A 946 8.77 -14.63 16.40
N GLY A 947 8.65 -14.58 15.08
CA GLY A 947 9.70 -14.97 14.14
C GLY A 947 9.70 -16.46 13.78
N THR A 948 8.81 -17.27 14.34
CA THR A 948 8.61 -18.66 13.90
C THR A 948 8.05 -18.67 12.47
N SER A 949 8.63 -19.46 11.58
CA SER A 949 8.23 -19.59 10.18
C SER A 949 8.24 -21.05 9.72
N ILE A 950 7.22 -21.46 8.96
CA ILE A 950 7.03 -22.83 8.47
C ILE A 950 6.65 -22.77 6.99
N VAL A 951 7.37 -23.49 6.14
CA VAL A 951 7.00 -23.66 4.72
C VAL A 951 5.99 -24.79 4.61
N THR A 952 4.80 -24.46 4.12
CA THR A 952 3.66 -25.39 4.07
C THR A 952 3.44 -25.95 2.66
N ASN A 953 3.74 -25.15 1.65
CA ASN A 953 3.74 -25.52 0.23
C ASN A 953 4.95 -24.92 -0.48
N LYS A 954 5.15 -25.28 -1.76
CA LYS A 954 6.23 -24.76 -2.61
C LYS A 954 6.36 -23.23 -2.61
N TYR A 955 5.24 -22.51 -2.52
CA TYR A 955 5.20 -21.05 -2.59
C TYR A 955 4.43 -20.41 -1.44
N THR A 956 4.16 -21.17 -0.37
CA THR A 956 3.37 -20.69 0.78
C THR A 956 4.09 -21.03 2.08
N ALA A 957 4.14 -20.05 2.98
CA ALA A 957 4.67 -20.21 4.32
C ALA A 957 3.76 -19.54 5.35
N LEU A 958 3.82 -20.01 6.59
CA LEU A 958 3.22 -19.37 7.75
C LEU A 958 4.32 -18.70 8.56
N LEU A 959 4.13 -17.43 8.92
CA LEU A 959 5.04 -16.65 9.75
C LEU A 959 4.28 -16.09 10.95
N TRP A 960 4.82 -16.28 12.16
CA TRP A 960 4.30 -15.65 13.37
C TRP A 960 4.93 -14.28 13.56
N THR A 961 4.28 -13.25 13.03
CA THR A 961 4.57 -11.84 13.34
C THR A 961 4.00 -11.42 14.70
N HIS A 962 3.18 -12.25 15.35
CA HIS A 962 2.67 -11.98 16.69
C HIS A 962 2.94 -13.20 17.58
N GLY A 963 3.57 -12.98 18.72
CA GLY A 963 4.02 -14.05 19.59
C GLY A 963 4.91 -13.55 20.72
N ILE A 964 5.55 -14.46 21.45
CA ILE A 964 6.46 -14.06 22.52
C ILE A 964 7.76 -13.46 21.99
N VAL A 965 8.25 -12.47 22.73
CA VAL A 965 9.55 -11.80 22.56
C VAL A 965 10.25 -11.69 23.93
N PRO A 966 11.55 -11.39 23.98
CA PRO A 966 12.24 -11.14 25.25
C PRO A 966 11.71 -9.90 25.98
N SER A 967 11.48 -10.04 27.29
CA SER A 967 11.06 -8.94 28.18
C SER A 967 12.13 -7.87 28.31
N VAL A 968 11.72 -6.63 28.50
CA VAL A 968 12.63 -5.50 28.74
C VAL A 968 13.34 -5.61 30.10
N ARG A 969 12.71 -6.25 31.10
CA ARG A 969 13.25 -6.39 32.47
C ARG A 969 14.45 -7.32 32.50
N GLN A 970 14.30 -8.48 31.86
CA GLN A 970 15.31 -9.52 31.81
C GLN A 970 15.19 -10.28 30.48
N PRO A 971 16.30 -10.53 29.76
CA PRO A 971 16.27 -11.24 28.48
C PRO A 971 15.67 -12.65 28.53
N ASN A 972 15.72 -13.31 29.69
CA ASN A 972 15.16 -14.65 29.88
C ASN A 972 13.66 -14.67 30.17
N TYR A 973 13.05 -13.50 30.43
CA TYR A 973 11.61 -13.37 30.66
C TYR A 973 10.88 -13.17 29.33
N LYS A 974 9.58 -13.46 29.30
CA LYS A 974 8.77 -13.46 28.09
C LYS A 974 7.76 -12.31 28.13
N PHE A 975 7.68 -11.53 27.06
CA PHE A 975 6.62 -10.56 26.82
C PHE A 975 5.73 -11.02 25.66
N TYR A 976 4.41 -10.82 25.78
CA TYR A 976 3.45 -11.08 24.71
C TYR A 976 2.53 -9.87 24.56
N LEU A 977 2.67 -9.16 23.45
CA LEU A 977 1.93 -7.92 23.20
C LEU A 977 0.41 -8.16 23.26
N GLY A 978 -0.27 -7.41 24.11
CA GLY A 978 -1.72 -7.49 24.33
C GLY A 978 -2.18 -8.64 25.23
N GLY A 979 -1.41 -9.73 25.35
CA GLY A 979 -1.73 -10.83 26.27
C GLY A 979 -3.04 -11.57 25.97
N ARG A 980 -3.50 -11.59 24.71
CA ARG A 980 -4.82 -12.14 24.32
C ARG A 980 -4.69 -13.38 23.47
N SER A 981 -5.43 -14.43 23.86
CA SER A 981 -5.59 -15.70 23.14
C SER A 981 -4.27 -16.29 22.59
N ILE A 982 -4.37 -17.26 21.69
CA ILE A 982 -3.23 -17.77 20.92
C ILE A 982 -3.07 -16.96 19.62
N PRO A 983 -1.84 -16.70 19.15
CA PRO A 983 -1.61 -15.91 17.94
C PRO A 983 -1.91 -16.70 16.67
N ALA A 984 -2.59 -16.06 15.71
CA ALA A 984 -2.72 -16.57 14.35
C ALA A 984 -1.49 -16.17 13.52
N PRO A 985 -0.91 -17.08 12.71
CA PRO A 985 0.16 -16.71 11.80
C PRO A 985 -0.36 -15.87 10.63
N VAL A 986 0.54 -15.10 10.04
CA VAL A 986 0.34 -14.56 8.68
C VAL A 986 0.74 -15.63 7.67
N LYS A 987 -0.05 -15.78 6.62
CA LYS A 987 0.24 -16.60 5.46
C LYS A 987 0.92 -15.74 4.41
N ILE A 988 2.10 -16.16 3.99
CA ILE A 988 2.92 -15.55 2.94
C ILE A 988 2.77 -16.42 1.71
N THR A 989 2.35 -15.83 0.58
CA THR A 989 2.29 -16.53 -0.71
C THR A 989 3.13 -15.78 -1.74
N LYS A 990 4.12 -16.46 -2.34
CA LYS A 990 4.91 -15.92 -3.45
C LYS A 990 4.13 -16.10 -4.76
N HIS A 991 3.91 -15.00 -5.45
CA HIS A 991 3.34 -15.00 -6.79
C HIS A 991 4.40 -14.92 -7.87
N TYR A 992 5.48 -14.17 -7.64
CA TYR A 992 6.63 -13.99 -8.53
C TYR A 992 7.89 -13.62 -7.73
N GLY A 993 9.08 -13.93 -8.23
CA GLY A 993 10.37 -13.53 -7.67
C GLY A 993 11.31 -14.66 -7.24
N GLU A 994 12.59 -14.35 -7.09
CA GLU A 994 13.65 -15.29 -6.71
C GLU A 994 13.86 -15.42 -5.20
N SER A 995 13.39 -14.46 -4.40
CA SER A 995 13.78 -14.37 -3.00
C SER A 995 13.25 -15.53 -2.17
N ASN A 996 14.11 -16.13 -1.36
CA ASN A 996 13.70 -17.23 -0.50
C ASN A 996 12.97 -16.71 0.77
N ILE A 997 12.29 -17.62 1.47
CA ILE A 997 11.43 -17.30 2.60
C ILE A 997 12.19 -16.75 3.82
N ASP A 998 13.48 -17.04 3.97
CA ASP A 998 14.33 -16.51 5.04
C ASP A 998 14.52 -15.00 4.93
N LEU A 999 14.85 -14.51 3.72
CA LEU A 999 14.91 -13.09 3.43
C LEU A 999 13.53 -12.44 3.60
N ILE A 1000 12.50 -12.96 2.91
CA ILE A 1000 11.13 -12.39 2.95
C ILE A 1000 10.57 -12.37 4.39
N SER A 1001 10.79 -13.42 5.18
CA SER A 1001 10.31 -13.46 6.57
C SER A 1001 11.01 -12.42 7.45
N THR A 1002 12.33 -12.27 7.28
CA THR A 1002 13.12 -11.28 8.03
C THR A 1002 12.71 -9.86 7.66
N GLU A 1003 12.46 -9.59 6.38
CA GLU A 1003 11.97 -8.29 5.89
C GLU A 1003 10.57 -7.98 6.46
N ILE A 1004 9.63 -8.92 6.39
CA ILE A 1004 8.28 -8.75 6.94
C ILE A 1004 8.33 -8.50 8.45
N LEU A 1005 9.12 -9.29 9.20
CA LEU A 1005 9.31 -9.09 10.64
C LEU A 1005 9.87 -7.69 10.93
N SER A 1006 10.85 -7.24 10.15
CA SER A 1006 11.47 -5.92 10.34
C SER A 1006 10.47 -4.80 10.07
N LEU A 1007 9.74 -4.87 8.94
CA LEU A 1007 8.71 -3.89 8.58
C LEU A 1007 7.55 -3.81 9.58
N THR A 1008 7.26 -4.88 10.34
CA THR A 1008 6.27 -4.79 11.44
C THR A 1008 6.73 -3.88 12.60
N LYS A 1009 8.01 -3.51 12.70
CA LYS A 1009 8.53 -2.56 13.69
C LYS A 1009 8.56 -1.11 13.19
N MET A 1010 8.14 -0.86 11.96
CA MET A 1010 8.20 0.45 11.31
C MET A 1010 6.85 1.17 11.26
N ASN A 1011 5.91 0.79 12.13
CA ASN A 1011 4.67 1.51 12.33
C ASN A 1011 4.84 2.62 13.37
N TRP A 1012 5.36 3.79 12.95
CA TRP A 1012 5.57 4.95 13.83
C TRP A 1012 4.29 5.60 14.38
N ASN A 1013 3.10 5.07 14.08
CA ASN A 1013 1.83 5.51 14.69
C ASN A 1013 1.56 4.84 16.05
N SER A 1014 2.31 3.80 16.40
CA SER A 1014 2.24 3.18 17.73
C SER A 1014 3.64 2.94 18.23
N LEU A 1015 3.88 3.16 19.51
CA LEU A 1015 5.13 2.77 20.13
C LEU A 1015 5.15 1.28 20.49
N ASP A 1016 4.04 0.55 20.28
CA ASP A 1016 3.98 -0.92 20.40
C ASP A 1016 5.20 -1.57 19.75
N LEU A 1017 5.77 -2.60 20.39
CA LEU A 1017 7.00 -3.24 19.94
C LEU A 1017 6.96 -3.70 18.47
N TYR A 1018 5.79 -4.10 17.99
CA TYR A 1018 5.55 -4.50 16.60
C TYR A 1018 4.05 -4.48 16.27
N SER A 1019 3.71 -4.31 15.00
CA SER A 1019 2.37 -4.52 14.43
C SER A 1019 2.18 -5.98 13.96
N LYS A 1020 0.92 -6.40 13.76
CA LYS A 1020 0.62 -7.76 13.28
C LYS A 1020 0.90 -7.94 11.78
N LEU A 1021 0.78 -6.87 11.00
CA LEU A 1021 1.09 -6.82 9.58
C LEU A 1021 2.27 -5.84 9.36
N PRO A 1022 3.06 -5.99 8.29
CA PRO A 1022 4.14 -5.05 7.99
C PRO A 1022 3.60 -3.66 7.68
N SER A 1023 4.39 -2.63 7.96
CA SER A 1023 4.03 -1.22 7.74
C SER A 1023 3.55 -0.97 6.31
N THR A 1024 4.13 -1.62 5.30
CA THR A 1024 3.72 -1.56 3.89
C THR A 1024 2.24 -1.88 3.69
N ILE A 1025 1.66 -2.80 4.47
CA ILE A 1025 0.25 -3.17 4.37
C ILE A 1025 -0.62 -2.27 5.25
N ASP A 1026 -0.19 -1.97 6.47
CA ASP A 1026 -1.01 -1.20 7.42
C ASP A 1026 -1.18 0.25 6.96
N SER A 1027 -0.12 0.88 6.47
CA SER A 1027 -0.14 2.28 6.02
C SER A 1027 -0.89 2.45 4.69
N SER A 1028 -0.61 1.61 3.69
CA SER A 1028 -1.22 1.72 2.35
C SER A 1028 -2.74 1.59 2.43
N ASN A 1029 -3.26 0.70 3.28
CA ASN A 1029 -4.71 0.58 3.50
C ASN A 1029 -5.31 1.77 4.25
N LYS A 1030 -4.62 2.32 5.27
CA LYS A 1030 -5.07 3.53 5.97
C LYS A 1030 -5.10 4.74 5.03
N ILE A 1031 -4.04 4.92 4.23
CA ILE A 1031 -3.92 6.00 3.26
C ILE A 1031 -4.96 5.84 2.15
N ALA A 1032 -5.21 4.63 1.64
CA ALA A 1032 -6.26 4.40 0.65
C ALA A 1032 -7.65 4.80 1.19
N ARG A 1033 -7.93 4.54 2.47
CA ARG A 1033 -9.18 4.94 3.13
C ARG A 1033 -9.35 6.46 3.15
N ILE A 1034 -8.34 7.19 3.65
CA ILE A 1034 -8.35 8.66 3.75
C ILE A 1034 -8.32 9.29 2.35
N GLY A 1035 -7.48 8.75 1.46
CA GLY A 1035 -7.24 9.20 0.10
C GLY A 1035 -8.47 9.20 -0.79
N LYS A 1036 -9.54 8.49 -0.43
CA LYS A 1036 -10.84 8.59 -1.08
C LYS A 1036 -11.35 10.04 -1.16
N LEU A 1037 -11.10 10.82 -0.12
CA LEU A 1037 -11.50 12.24 -0.05
C LEU A 1037 -10.58 13.15 -0.88
N LEU A 1038 -9.41 12.65 -1.28
CA LEU A 1038 -8.40 13.37 -2.08
C LEU A 1038 -8.45 13.04 -3.57
N SER A 1039 -9.51 12.38 -4.06
CA SER A 1039 -9.67 12.05 -5.48
C SER A 1039 -9.60 13.26 -6.43
N ARG A 1040 -9.87 14.48 -5.95
CA ARG A 1040 -9.69 15.71 -6.75
C ARG A 1040 -8.23 16.16 -6.89
N PHE A 1041 -7.33 15.62 -6.08
CA PHE A 1041 -5.89 15.91 -6.05
C PHE A 1041 -5.08 14.71 -6.58
N GLU A 1042 -5.66 13.97 -7.52
CA GLU A 1042 -4.99 12.87 -8.22
C GLU A 1042 -3.61 13.29 -8.77
N GLY A 1043 -2.66 12.35 -8.72
CA GLY A 1043 -1.30 12.56 -9.20
C GLY A 1043 -0.32 13.16 -8.19
N ARG A 1044 -0.77 13.83 -7.12
CA ARG A 1044 0.13 14.41 -6.11
C ARG A 1044 0.74 13.35 -5.19
N THR A 1045 2.00 13.55 -4.85
CA THR A 1045 2.70 12.78 -3.84
C THR A 1045 2.75 13.53 -2.52
N TYR A 1046 2.60 12.80 -1.42
CA TYR A 1046 2.68 13.36 -0.08
C TYR A 1046 3.57 12.50 0.80
N ASP A 1047 4.20 13.13 1.79
CA ASP A 1047 4.85 12.42 2.88
C ASP A 1047 3.80 11.69 3.72
N TYR A 1048 3.99 10.39 3.92
CA TYR A 1048 3.02 9.58 4.64
C TYR A 1048 2.84 10.01 6.11
N ARG A 1049 3.81 10.71 6.70
CA ARG A 1049 3.77 11.22 8.08
C ARG A 1049 2.63 12.22 8.31
N LEU A 1050 2.13 12.85 7.24
CA LEU A 1050 0.96 13.73 7.28
C LEU A 1050 -0.35 12.95 7.58
N PHE A 1051 -0.40 11.67 7.23
CA PHE A 1051 -1.62 10.83 7.32
C PHE A 1051 -1.72 9.99 8.58
N ILE A 1052 -0.59 9.66 9.20
CA ILE A 1052 -0.56 8.74 10.34
C ILE A 1052 -0.97 9.38 11.66
#